data_AF-A0A1V4DPQ0-F1
#
_entry.id   AF-A0A1V4DPQ0-F1
#
_cell.length_a   1.000
_cell.length_b   1.000
_cell.length_c   1.000
_cell.angle_alpha   90.00
_cell.angle_beta   90.00
_cell.angle_gamma   90.00
#
_symmetry.space_group_name_H-M   'P 1'
#
loop_
_entity.id
_entity.type
_entity.pdbx_description
1 polymer ?
#
loop_
_entity_poly.entity_id
_entity_poly.type
_entity_poly.pdbx_seq_one_letter_code
_entity_poly.pdbx_strand_id
1 'polypeptide(L)'
;MFTMDEALGYGENAVAVVGLACRLPGAPHPRDLWDLLRAGRDAVGPPPESRLAGDPRLAGLRGGFLDRVDEFDAGFFGLSPKEAAAMDPQQRLTLELAWEALEDAGIRPGDLGGTPASVVIGAMAADYATLVYQQGEAAITRHTLAGLTRGILANRVSYALDLRGPSLTVDTAQSSALVAVHLACESLRSGEAAVALAGGVNLNLVPESTATAERFGGLSPDGRCFTFDARANGYARGEGGGIVVLKPLPQALADEDHVYAVILGSAVNNDGATPGLTVPDAAAQERVVRLAVERAGVDPAAVQVVELHGTGTRVGDPIEAAALGAALGAARPATRPLLVGSAKTNVGHLEGAAGIVGLLKAVLSIHHREVPASLNYETPNPGIDLDALNLRVATELSPWPRPDAPLVAGVSSFGVGGANCHVVLAEPPPRPAAPGTGAPHRTSRRTAREEVATGAGPTGDGEDAGPGGSGPGVVPLVLSARDPAALREQAARLSGSAALDADPSDVALSLATGRTAFEHRAVVVGTDHQDLRKRLRAFGAGDLASGAVQGRARDLGGTVLVFPGQGSQWAGMSRGLADASPVFARHLTEVAEALQPHVDWSPRDVLWNLPGAASFERVDVVQPALFAVMVALARLWEHFGVRPDAVIGHSQGEIAAAHVAGALSLEDAAAIVVLRSQALAAISGRGGMVSVPLPRPVVEARVAEWAGRLEIGAVNGPSVTVVSGDADALDELIARYEAEGVAVRRVRIDYASHSAHAEAVRDRLLACLPGHPARPSGVAFYSGLTGGRLDTAELDADYWYRNLRHTVRFDEAVTAALRDGHTVFVEASPHPILVPGVREILDAAAAPDLGRVVTGTLRRDRGDLSEFLRALGTLHVNGAHVDWSRAVRPGARRVPLPTYPFQRRRHWIDTVATPSEPGERRAPAEPAPAESRQETSWEPEVARSEQASLDLVLSATAAVLGHADARSVAPDLSFKDLGLDSLGVVELRDALATATGLTVPATVTFEHPSPLALARHLIALSGGGTTAPSAPPAPVSGERTADEPIAVVAMAGRYPGADSPEKLWELVLDGADAVTAFPANRAGTWRRCTTPPRRGRAPP
;
A
#
# COMPACT_ATOMS: atom_id res chain seq x y z
N MET A 1 -7.04 -42.24 1.38
CA MET A 1 -6.80 -41.18 0.38
C MET A 1 -6.90 -39.89 1.16
N PHE A 2 -5.78 -39.47 1.75
CA PHE A 2 -5.71 -38.26 2.56
C PHE A 2 -5.89 -37.04 1.65
N THR A 3 -6.63 -36.04 2.11
CA THR A 3 -6.78 -34.78 1.37
C THR A 3 -5.42 -34.06 1.26
N MET A 4 -5.16 -33.29 0.20
CA MET A 4 -3.86 -32.61 0.00
C MET A 4 -3.41 -31.75 1.21
N ASP A 5 -4.36 -31.22 1.99
CA ASP A 5 -4.09 -30.48 3.23
C ASP A 5 -3.36 -31.34 4.31
N GLU A 6 -3.64 -32.64 4.37
CA GLU A 6 -3.05 -33.54 5.36
C GLU A 6 -1.64 -34.02 4.98
N ALA A 7 -1.21 -33.82 3.72
CA ALA A 7 0.05 -34.38 3.20
C ALA A 7 1.30 -33.54 3.52
N LEU A 8 1.17 -32.21 3.62
CA LEU A 8 2.24 -31.31 4.09
C LEU A 8 2.03 -30.85 5.52
N GLY A 9 0.77 -30.77 6.00
CA GLY A 9 0.46 -30.29 7.36
C GLY A 9 1.14 -28.95 7.65
N TYR A 10 0.84 -27.91 6.84
CA TYR A 10 1.47 -26.58 6.96
C TYR A 10 1.44 -26.12 8.43
N GLY A 11 2.59 -26.15 9.10
CA GLY A 11 2.68 -25.78 10.52
C GLY A 11 2.33 -24.30 10.75
N GLU A 12 1.98 -23.93 11.98
CA GLU A 12 1.61 -22.56 12.35
C GLU A 12 2.70 -21.52 12.02
N ASN A 13 3.96 -21.96 11.89
CA ASN A 13 5.14 -21.14 11.60
C ASN A 13 5.47 -21.00 10.10
N ALA A 14 4.59 -21.47 9.20
CA ALA A 14 4.76 -21.36 7.76
C ALA A 14 4.62 -19.90 7.28
N VAL A 15 5.51 -19.48 6.37
CA VAL A 15 5.56 -18.10 5.86
C VAL A 15 5.21 -18.08 4.38
N ALA A 16 4.17 -17.33 4.00
CA ALA A 16 3.76 -17.13 2.62
C ALA A 16 4.63 -16.09 1.93
N VAL A 17 5.04 -16.38 0.69
CA VAL A 17 5.61 -15.40 -0.24
C VAL A 17 4.47 -14.81 -1.06
N VAL A 18 4.10 -13.55 -0.78
CA VAL A 18 2.90 -12.91 -1.34
C VAL A 18 3.18 -11.86 -2.42
N GLY A 19 4.41 -11.37 -2.53
CA GLY A 19 4.80 -10.40 -3.56
C GLY A 19 6.26 -10.52 -3.95
N LEU A 20 6.58 -10.23 -5.21
CA LEU A 20 7.90 -10.36 -5.80
C LEU A 20 8.29 -9.09 -6.57
N ALA A 21 9.54 -8.66 -6.44
CA ALA A 21 10.15 -7.69 -7.37
C ALA A 21 11.62 -8.03 -7.62
N CYS A 22 12.10 -7.73 -8.82
CA CYS A 22 13.52 -7.83 -9.15
C CYS A 22 13.94 -6.80 -10.20
N ARG A 23 15.25 -6.56 -10.28
CA ARG A 23 15.92 -5.90 -11.40
C ARG A 23 17.20 -6.67 -11.67
N LEU A 24 17.23 -7.40 -12.78
CA LEU A 24 18.30 -8.30 -13.14
C LEU A 24 18.74 -8.06 -14.59
N PRO A 25 19.96 -8.51 -14.98
CA PRO A 25 20.44 -8.41 -16.35
C PRO A 25 19.46 -9.08 -17.32
N GLY A 26 18.95 -8.32 -18.29
CA GLY A 26 17.95 -8.81 -19.27
C GLY A 26 16.57 -9.16 -18.69
N ALA A 27 16.32 -8.87 -17.40
CA ALA A 27 15.09 -9.21 -16.70
C ALA A 27 14.68 -8.10 -15.71
N PRO A 28 13.98 -7.05 -16.17
CA PRO A 28 13.58 -5.95 -15.31
C PRO A 28 12.43 -6.28 -14.36
N HIS A 29 11.64 -7.34 -14.57
CA HIS A 29 10.58 -7.77 -13.63
C HIS A 29 10.58 -9.29 -13.43
N PRO A 30 9.89 -9.84 -12.39
CA PRO A 30 9.84 -11.29 -12.15
C PRO A 30 9.33 -12.11 -13.34
N ARG A 31 8.38 -11.55 -14.10
CA ARG A 31 7.92 -12.16 -15.36
C ARG A 31 9.03 -12.27 -16.40
N ASP A 32 9.83 -11.22 -16.57
CA ASP A 32 10.95 -11.23 -17.52
C ASP A 32 12.04 -12.21 -17.08
N LEU A 33 12.26 -12.35 -15.77
CA LEU A 33 13.14 -13.39 -15.22
C LEU A 33 12.63 -14.78 -15.59
N TRP A 34 11.33 -15.03 -15.42
CA TRP A 34 10.74 -16.31 -15.84
C TRP A 34 10.90 -16.55 -17.34
N ASP A 35 10.59 -15.57 -18.18
CA ASP A 35 10.74 -15.68 -19.63
C ASP A 35 12.21 -15.91 -20.05
N LEU A 36 13.17 -15.27 -19.36
CA LEU A 36 14.61 -15.49 -19.54
C LEU A 36 15.02 -16.92 -19.18
N LEU A 37 14.61 -17.42 -18.00
CA LEU A 37 14.91 -18.76 -17.51
C LEU A 37 14.28 -19.85 -18.39
N ARG A 38 13.01 -19.69 -18.74
CA ARG A 38 12.25 -20.62 -19.57
C ARG A 38 12.84 -20.75 -20.98
N ALA A 39 13.33 -19.63 -21.54
CA ALA A 39 14.00 -19.62 -22.84
C ALA A 39 15.48 -20.08 -22.78
N GLY A 40 16.02 -20.38 -21.60
CA GLY A 40 17.42 -20.80 -21.44
C GLY A 40 18.43 -19.73 -21.88
N ARG A 41 18.13 -18.45 -21.65
CA ARG A 41 19.01 -17.34 -22.08
C ARG A 41 20.12 -17.05 -21.07
N ASP A 42 21.29 -16.72 -21.60
CA ASP A 42 22.47 -16.21 -20.88
C ASP A 42 22.51 -14.68 -21.03
N ALA A 43 22.41 -13.96 -19.92
CA ALA A 43 22.47 -12.50 -19.85
C ALA A 43 23.87 -11.97 -19.51
N VAL A 44 24.88 -12.85 -19.39
CA VAL A 44 26.25 -12.44 -19.15
C VAL A 44 26.89 -11.93 -20.44
N GLY A 45 27.42 -10.71 -20.39
CA GLY A 45 27.98 -10.03 -21.57
C GLY A 45 28.94 -8.90 -21.20
N PRO A 46 29.35 -8.07 -22.18
CA PRO A 46 30.09 -6.84 -21.88
C PRO A 46 29.19 -5.81 -21.16
N PRO A 47 29.76 -4.86 -20.41
CA PRO A 47 29.00 -3.73 -19.88
C PRO A 47 28.25 -2.97 -20.99
N PRO A 48 27.03 -2.48 -20.72
CA PRO A 48 26.26 -1.72 -21.71
C PRO A 48 26.95 -0.38 -22.04
N GLU A 49 26.68 0.14 -23.24
CA GLU A 49 27.32 1.37 -23.76
C GLU A 49 27.15 2.58 -22.83
N SER A 50 25.99 2.66 -22.16
CA SER A 50 25.68 3.65 -21.12
C SER A 50 26.71 3.69 -19.99
N ARG A 51 27.25 2.53 -19.60
CA ARG A 51 28.25 2.38 -18.53
C ARG A 51 29.65 2.68 -19.03
N LEU A 52 29.98 2.24 -20.24
CA LEU A 52 31.26 2.52 -20.91
C LEU A 52 31.45 4.02 -21.17
N ALA A 53 30.38 4.74 -21.49
CA ALA A 53 30.40 6.20 -21.63
C ALA A 53 30.73 6.92 -20.32
N GLY A 54 30.32 6.36 -19.17
CA GLY A 54 30.60 6.92 -17.85
C GLY A 54 32.00 6.60 -17.32
N ASP A 55 32.49 5.37 -17.54
CA ASP A 55 33.86 4.96 -17.21
C ASP A 55 34.42 3.97 -18.24
N PRO A 56 35.25 4.44 -19.19
CA PRO A 56 35.86 3.59 -20.22
C PRO A 56 36.74 2.47 -19.65
N ARG A 57 37.17 2.54 -18.39
CA ARG A 57 37.98 1.48 -17.74
C ARG A 57 37.19 0.19 -17.53
N LEU A 58 35.86 0.24 -17.63
CA LEU A 58 35.00 -0.94 -17.61
C LEU A 58 35.09 -1.75 -18.92
N ALA A 59 35.70 -1.19 -19.97
CA ALA A 59 35.90 -1.90 -21.23
C ALA A 59 36.71 -3.19 -21.04
N GLY A 60 36.24 -4.27 -21.65
CA GLY A 60 36.87 -5.60 -21.56
C GLY A 60 36.40 -6.45 -20.38
N LEU A 61 35.62 -5.90 -19.44
CA LEU A 61 34.96 -6.70 -18.41
C LEU A 61 33.84 -7.56 -19.02
N ARG A 62 33.54 -8.69 -18.38
CA ARG A 62 32.39 -9.56 -18.68
C ARG A 62 31.62 -9.88 -17.40
N GLY A 63 30.29 -9.80 -17.47
CA GLY A 63 29.39 -10.01 -16.34
C GLY A 63 27.93 -9.79 -16.70
N GLY A 64 27.03 -10.05 -15.77
CA GLY A 64 25.62 -9.66 -15.88
C GLY A 64 25.46 -8.22 -15.41
N PHE A 65 25.14 -7.29 -16.30
CA PHE A 65 25.02 -5.86 -15.99
C PHE A 65 23.59 -5.35 -16.16
N LEU A 66 23.19 -4.39 -15.33
CA LEU A 66 21.99 -3.60 -15.55
C LEU A 66 22.26 -2.51 -16.60
N ASP A 67 21.26 -2.26 -17.45
CA ASP A 67 21.35 -1.27 -18.53
C ASP A 67 21.58 0.16 -18.00
N ARG A 68 20.91 0.50 -16.89
CA ARG A 68 20.96 1.82 -16.24
C ARG A 68 21.00 1.64 -14.73
N VAL A 69 21.96 2.32 -14.09
CA VAL A 69 22.10 2.39 -12.62
C VAL A 69 22.06 3.84 -12.11
N ASP A 70 22.08 4.79 -13.03
CA ASP A 70 22.07 6.22 -12.75
C ASP A 70 20.64 6.80 -12.73
N GLU A 71 19.63 6.03 -13.11
CA GLU A 71 18.25 6.50 -13.24
C GLU A 71 17.38 6.17 -12.03
N PHE A 72 16.61 7.15 -11.55
CA PHE A 72 15.71 7.00 -10.41
C PHE A 72 14.62 8.10 -10.40
N ASP A 73 13.43 7.78 -9.90
CA ASP A 73 12.35 8.76 -9.70
C ASP A 73 12.42 9.38 -8.29
N ALA A 74 13.31 10.37 -8.12
CA ALA A 74 13.51 11.01 -6.83
C ALA A 74 12.24 11.73 -6.32
N GLY A 75 11.48 12.35 -7.22
CA GLY A 75 10.27 13.10 -6.87
C GLY A 75 9.19 12.20 -6.26
N PHE A 76 9.07 10.97 -6.76
CA PHE A 76 8.13 10.00 -6.24
C PHE A 76 8.33 9.66 -4.75
N PHE A 77 9.60 9.60 -4.31
CA PHE A 77 9.98 9.29 -2.93
C PHE A 77 10.22 10.56 -2.08
N GLY A 78 9.84 11.74 -2.56
CA GLY A 78 10.01 13.00 -1.83
C GLY A 78 11.47 13.45 -1.68
N LEU A 79 12.37 12.98 -2.56
CA LEU A 79 13.80 13.25 -2.50
C LEU A 79 14.19 14.39 -3.45
N SER A 80 15.08 15.27 -2.98
CA SER A 80 15.65 16.31 -3.84
C SER A 80 16.64 15.71 -4.85
N PRO A 81 16.82 16.32 -6.04
CA PRO A 81 17.81 15.83 -7.01
C PRO A 81 19.24 15.77 -6.46
N LYS A 82 19.61 16.68 -5.55
CA LYS A 82 20.93 16.71 -4.90
C LYS A 82 21.13 15.55 -3.93
N GLU A 83 20.09 15.19 -3.18
CA GLU A 83 20.13 14.02 -2.31
C GLU A 83 20.20 12.73 -3.13
N ALA A 84 19.34 12.58 -4.14
CA ALA A 84 19.33 11.41 -5.02
C ALA A 84 20.67 11.18 -5.74
N ALA A 85 21.38 12.25 -6.11
CA ALA A 85 22.72 12.16 -6.68
C ALA A 85 23.79 11.70 -5.68
N ALA A 86 23.65 12.04 -4.40
CA ALA A 86 24.54 11.58 -3.33
C ALA A 86 24.23 10.16 -2.82
N MET A 87 23.05 9.61 -3.17
CA MET A 87 22.63 8.27 -2.79
C MET A 87 23.33 7.20 -3.63
N ASP A 88 23.87 6.18 -2.95
CA ASP A 88 24.26 4.92 -3.57
C ASP A 88 23.07 4.39 -4.42
N PRO A 89 23.29 4.07 -5.72
CA PRO A 89 22.25 3.48 -6.55
C PRO A 89 21.60 2.22 -5.97
N GLN A 90 22.29 1.48 -5.08
CA GLN A 90 21.70 0.37 -4.33
C GLN A 90 20.54 0.82 -3.44
N GLN A 91 20.60 2.01 -2.82
CA GLN A 91 19.49 2.57 -2.03
C GLN A 91 18.30 2.94 -2.92
N ARG A 92 18.58 3.53 -4.08
CA ARG A 92 17.56 3.89 -5.08
C ARG A 92 16.84 2.66 -5.61
N LEU A 93 17.61 1.63 -5.97
CA LEU A 93 17.09 0.36 -6.43
C LEU A 93 16.21 -0.33 -5.36
N THR A 94 16.67 -0.33 -4.10
CA THR A 94 15.93 -0.93 -2.98
C THR A 94 14.56 -0.26 -2.79
N LEU A 95 14.47 1.08 -2.91
CA LEU A 95 13.21 1.82 -2.80
C LEU A 95 12.20 1.43 -3.89
N GLU A 96 12.64 1.38 -5.15
CA GLU A 96 11.75 0.98 -6.24
C GLU A 96 11.32 -0.49 -6.11
N LEU A 97 12.25 -1.40 -5.80
CA LEU A 97 11.93 -2.81 -5.60
C LEU A 97 10.95 -3.04 -4.44
N ALA A 98 11.09 -2.29 -3.34
CA ALA A 98 10.20 -2.42 -2.20
C ALA A 98 8.78 -1.99 -2.55
N TRP A 99 8.64 -0.86 -3.27
CA TRP A 99 7.35 -0.39 -3.77
C TRP A 99 6.69 -1.41 -4.72
N GLU A 100 7.45 -1.92 -5.69
CA GLU A 100 6.95 -2.87 -6.67
C GLU A 100 6.54 -4.21 -6.05
N ALA A 101 7.30 -4.71 -5.06
CA ALA A 101 6.97 -5.96 -4.40
C ALA A 101 5.66 -5.85 -3.60
N LEU A 102 5.39 -4.68 -3.01
CA LEU A 102 4.12 -4.39 -2.35
C LEU A 102 2.95 -4.28 -3.34
N GLU A 103 3.16 -3.62 -4.48
CA GLU A 103 2.14 -3.56 -5.55
C GLU A 103 1.86 -4.94 -6.17
N ASP A 104 2.89 -5.80 -6.30
CA ASP A 104 2.72 -7.19 -6.73
C ASP A 104 1.91 -8.01 -5.70
N ALA A 105 2.15 -7.79 -4.41
CA ALA A 105 1.34 -8.36 -3.32
C ALA A 105 -0.09 -7.82 -3.25
N GLY A 106 -0.42 -6.77 -4.02
CA GLY A 106 -1.70 -6.08 -3.93
C GLY A 106 -1.91 -5.36 -2.59
N ILE A 107 -0.81 -4.97 -1.93
CA ILE A 107 -0.80 -4.21 -0.68
C ILE A 107 -0.51 -2.74 -1.03
N ARG A 108 -1.37 -1.82 -0.60
CA ARG A 108 -1.10 -0.39 -0.77
C ARG A 108 -0.07 0.03 0.28
N PRO A 109 1.06 0.65 -0.09
CA PRO A 109 2.09 1.02 0.90
C PRO A 109 1.58 1.92 2.03
N GLY A 110 0.56 2.75 1.77
CA GLY A 110 -0.08 3.58 2.80
C GLY A 110 -0.83 2.79 3.88
N ASP A 111 -1.28 1.56 3.60
CA ASP A 111 -1.94 0.69 4.58
C ASP A 111 -0.94 0.11 5.60
N LEU A 112 0.36 0.16 5.31
CA LEU A 112 1.43 -0.28 6.21
C LEU A 112 2.00 0.86 7.08
N GLY A 113 1.61 2.12 6.82
CA GLY A 113 2.11 3.26 7.59
C GLY A 113 1.80 3.13 9.08
N GLY A 114 2.82 3.31 9.92
CA GLY A 114 2.74 3.16 11.38
C GLY A 114 2.74 1.72 11.89
N THR A 115 2.69 0.71 11.02
CA THR A 115 2.67 -0.72 11.41
C THR A 115 4.08 -1.25 11.70
N PRO A 116 4.23 -2.35 12.46
CA PRO A 116 5.53 -2.95 12.76
C PRO A 116 6.06 -3.82 11.60
N ALA A 117 5.82 -3.43 10.34
CA ALA A 117 6.37 -4.18 9.20
C ALA A 117 7.91 -4.10 9.21
N SER A 118 8.58 -5.24 9.01
CA SER A 118 10.05 -5.33 9.04
C SER A 118 10.68 -5.20 7.65
N VAL A 119 11.89 -4.65 7.58
CA VAL A 119 12.68 -4.55 6.35
C VAL A 119 14.08 -5.12 6.58
N VAL A 120 14.44 -6.17 5.84
CA VAL A 120 15.75 -6.82 5.94
C VAL A 120 16.41 -6.94 4.56
N ILE A 121 17.54 -6.24 4.36
CA ILE A 121 18.21 -6.17 3.05
C ILE A 121 19.63 -6.73 3.14
N GLY A 122 19.97 -7.68 2.29
CA GLY A 122 21.33 -8.16 2.11
C GLY A 122 22.13 -7.28 1.14
N ALA A 123 23.33 -6.84 1.53
CA ALA A 123 24.21 -6.06 0.66
C ALA A 123 25.68 -6.21 1.07
N MET A 124 26.58 -6.23 0.07
CA MET A 124 28.03 -6.46 0.29
C MET A 124 28.91 -5.36 -0.33
N ALA A 125 28.70 -4.98 -1.59
CA ALA A 125 29.54 -3.98 -2.26
C ALA A 125 29.26 -2.55 -1.78
N ALA A 126 30.26 -1.66 -1.89
CA ALA A 126 30.16 -0.22 -1.56
C ALA A 126 30.86 0.65 -2.62
N ASP A 127 30.81 0.24 -3.89
CA ASP A 127 31.55 0.83 -5.00
C ASP A 127 31.23 2.33 -5.19
N TYR A 128 30.00 2.77 -4.88
CA TYR A 128 29.63 4.19 -5.01
C TYR A 128 30.37 5.07 -3.98
N ALA A 129 30.62 4.55 -2.78
CA ALA A 129 31.42 5.27 -1.78
C ALA A 129 32.86 5.46 -2.27
N THR A 130 33.44 4.44 -2.93
CA THR A 130 34.75 4.55 -3.58
C THR A 130 34.76 5.68 -4.63
N LEU A 131 33.76 5.74 -5.50
CA LEU A 131 33.64 6.82 -6.49
C LEU A 131 33.56 8.21 -5.83
N VAL A 132 32.81 8.33 -4.73
CA VAL A 132 32.70 9.60 -3.98
C VAL A 132 34.02 10.04 -3.40
N TYR A 133 34.71 9.17 -2.68
CA TYR A 133 35.97 9.54 -2.03
C TYR A 133 37.10 9.78 -3.03
N GLN A 134 37.06 9.18 -4.23
CA GLN A 134 38.00 9.46 -5.31
C GLN A 134 37.90 10.90 -5.85
N GLN A 135 36.74 11.56 -5.73
CA GLN A 135 36.59 12.97 -6.13
C GLN A 135 37.12 13.98 -5.09
N GLY A 136 37.57 13.50 -3.94
CA GLY A 136 38.12 14.32 -2.86
C GLY A 136 37.06 15.01 -1.99
N GLU A 137 37.53 15.79 -1.02
CA GLU A 137 36.68 16.39 0.04
C GLU A 137 35.57 17.29 -0.52
N ALA A 138 35.81 17.98 -1.65
CA ALA A 138 34.83 18.88 -2.26
C ALA A 138 33.57 18.15 -2.78
N ALA A 139 33.62 16.84 -3.03
CA ALA A 139 32.46 16.04 -3.43
C ALA A 139 31.61 15.58 -2.22
N ILE A 140 32.10 15.76 -1.00
CA ILE A 140 31.37 15.41 0.22
C ILE A 140 30.37 16.52 0.53
N THR A 141 29.09 16.14 0.64
CA THR A 141 27.99 17.03 0.99
C THR A 141 27.31 16.57 2.26
N ARG A 142 26.39 17.38 2.79
CA ARG A 142 25.51 16.98 3.90
C ARG A 142 24.71 15.69 3.63
N HIS A 143 24.50 15.34 2.36
CA HIS A 143 23.75 14.13 1.97
C HIS A 143 24.64 12.89 1.88
N THR A 144 25.97 13.04 1.87
CA THR A 144 26.91 11.94 1.67
C THR A 144 26.84 10.89 2.79
N LEU A 145 26.69 11.30 4.04
CA LEU A 145 26.59 10.37 5.17
C LEU A 145 25.38 9.42 5.00
N ALA A 146 24.18 9.99 4.80
CA ALA A 146 22.97 9.20 4.61
C ALA A 146 22.96 8.45 3.26
N GLY A 147 23.59 9.01 2.24
CA GLY A 147 23.65 8.43 0.89
C GLY A 147 24.58 7.23 0.74
N LEU A 148 25.62 7.11 1.59
CA LEU A 148 26.63 6.05 1.48
C LEU A 148 26.60 5.03 2.64
N THR A 149 25.97 5.37 3.76
CA THR A 149 25.93 4.45 4.92
C THR A 149 25.10 3.21 4.57
N ARG A 150 25.71 2.02 4.69
CA ARG A 150 25.10 0.74 4.30
C ARG A 150 23.79 0.45 5.04
N GLY A 151 23.74 0.71 6.36
CA GLY A 151 22.53 0.51 7.17
C GLY A 151 21.32 1.34 6.73
N ILE A 152 21.52 2.39 5.93
CA ILE A 152 20.43 3.21 5.40
C ILE A 152 19.67 2.51 4.27
N LEU A 153 20.18 1.43 3.67
CA LEU A 153 19.46 0.65 2.64
C LEU A 153 18.07 0.21 3.12
N ALA A 154 18.00 -0.48 4.26
CA ALA A 154 16.73 -0.86 4.88
C ALA A 154 16.01 0.35 5.49
N ASN A 155 16.73 1.20 6.25
CA ASN A 155 16.11 2.29 7.00
C ASN A 155 15.44 3.33 6.12
N ARG A 156 15.93 3.54 4.88
CA ARG A 156 15.30 4.47 3.94
C ARG A 156 13.98 3.94 3.39
N VAL A 157 13.82 2.62 3.23
CA VAL A 157 12.53 1.99 2.90
C VAL A 157 11.56 2.20 4.06
N SER A 158 11.99 1.87 5.28
CA SER A 158 11.19 2.06 6.49
C SER A 158 10.77 3.52 6.66
N TYR A 159 11.69 4.47 6.43
CA TYR A 159 11.39 5.90 6.46
C TYR A 159 10.40 6.33 5.37
N ALA A 160 10.60 5.88 4.12
CA ALA A 160 9.76 6.28 2.99
C ALA A 160 8.33 5.73 3.08
N LEU A 161 8.15 4.59 3.75
CA LEU A 161 6.86 3.90 3.90
C LEU A 161 6.27 4.01 5.32
N ASP A 162 6.91 4.77 6.22
CA ASP A 162 6.56 4.91 7.65
C ASP A 162 6.42 3.58 8.41
N LEU A 163 7.35 2.64 8.19
CA LEU A 163 7.35 1.32 8.85
C LEU A 163 8.07 1.38 10.21
N ARG A 164 7.54 0.67 11.20
CA ARG A 164 8.00 0.71 12.60
C ARG A 164 8.60 -0.60 13.11
N GLY A 165 8.72 -1.62 12.26
CA GLY A 165 9.32 -2.91 12.61
C GLY A 165 10.85 -2.93 12.52
N PRO A 166 11.48 -4.10 12.78
CA PRO A 166 12.92 -4.28 12.61
C PRO A 166 13.39 -3.87 11.21
N SER A 167 14.41 -3.01 11.15
CA SER A 167 14.95 -2.46 9.91
C SER A 167 16.46 -2.60 9.90
N LEU A 168 16.97 -3.56 9.12
CA LEU A 168 18.39 -3.94 9.18
C LEU A 168 18.98 -4.30 7.82
N THR A 169 20.26 -4.00 7.67
CA THR A 169 21.07 -4.40 6.52
C THR A 169 22.09 -5.46 6.96
N VAL A 170 22.14 -6.58 6.25
CA VAL A 170 22.96 -7.75 6.58
C VAL A 170 24.10 -7.88 5.58
N ASP A 171 25.31 -8.12 6.08
CA ASP A 171 26.47 -8.51 5.28
C ASP A 171 27.04 -9.82 5.83
N THR A 172 26.70 -10.92 5.16
CA THR A 172 27.32 -12.24 5.32
C THR A 172 27.98 -12.66 4.00
N ALA A 173 28.50 -11.68 3.25
CA ALA A 173 28.98 -11.85 1.89
C ALA A 173 27.91 -12.45 0.95
N GLN A 174 28.19 -13.54 0.22
CA GLN A 174 27.30 -14.10 -0.81
C GLN A 174 25.99 -14.68 -0.24
N SER A 175 25.92 -14.99 1.06
CA SER A 175 24.68 -15.47 1.71
C SER A 175 23.76 -14.34 2.18
N SER A 176 24.18 -13.07 2.09
CA SER A 176 23.49 -11.92 2.70
C SER A 176 22.00 -11.87 2.44
N ALA A 177 21.56 -11.96 1.19
CA ALA A 177 20.14 -11.89 0.86
C ALA A 177 19.31 -13.08 1.37
N LEU A 178 19.88 -14.29 1.45
CA LEU A 178 19.15 -15.45 1.96
C LEU A 178 19.13 -15.45 3.51
N VAL A 179 20.17 -14.94 4.15
CA VAL A 179 20.16 -14.65 5.60
C VAL A 179 19.16 -13.55 5.92
N ALA A 180 19.02 -12.53 5.07
CA ALA A 180 17.99 -11.50 5.21
C ALA A 180 16.57 -12.10 5.20
N VAL A 181 16.30 -13.04 4.27
CA VAL A 181 15.02 -13.78 4.24
C VAL A 181 14.83 -14.64 5.49
N HIS A 182 15.89 -15.30 5.98
CA HIS A 182 15.83 -16.05 7.24
C HIS A 182 15.42 -15.15 8.41
N LEU A 183 16.10 -14.01 8.62
CA LEU A 183 15.80 -13.09 9.72
C LEU A 183 14.40 -12.47 9.60
N ALA A 184 13.93 -12.20 8.38
CA ALA A 184 12.55 -11.76 8.14
C ALA A 184 11.52 -12.84 8.53
N CYS A 185 11.79 -14.13 8.21
CA CYS A 185 10.94 -15.22 8.66
C CYS A 185 10.91 -15.35 10.19
N GLU A 186 12.06 -15.17 10.85
CA GLU A 186 12.12 -15.22 12.31
C GLU A 186 11.36 -14.04 12.94
N SER A 187 11.44 -12.83 12.38
CA SER A 187 10.67 -11.66 12.84
C SER A 187 9.14 -11.86 12.71
N LEU A 188 8.69 -12.55 11.66
CA LEU A 188 7.28 -12.93 11.53
C LEU A 188 6.86 -14.00 12.55
N ARG A 189 7.72 -15.01 12.78
CA ARG A 189 7.44 -16.12 13.71
C ARG A 189 7.45 -15.70 15.17
N SER A 190 8.31 -14.75 15.54
CA SER A 190 8.36 -14.18 16.89
C SER A 190 7.24 -13.16 17.16
N GLY A 191 6.49 -12.75 16.12
CA GLY A 191 5.45 -11.74 16.23
C GLY A 191 5.97 -10.30 16.30
N GLU A 192 7.28 -10.07 16.04
CA GLU A 192 7.84 -8.72 15.92
C GLU A 192 7.28 -7.96 14.72
N ALA A 193 6.86 -8.68 13.67
CA ALA A 193 6.24 -8.12 12.48
C ALA A 193 5.09 -9.01 11.95
N ALA A 194 4.09 -8.40 11.33
CA ALA A 194 3.01 -9.11 10.62
C ALA A 194 3.24 -9.17 9.10
N VAL A 195 4.08 -8.29 8.58
CA VAL A 195 4.50 -8.20 7.18
C VAL A 195 6.00 -7.94 7.15
N ALA A 196 6.73 -8.64 6.28
CA ALA A 196 8.17 -8.45 6.15
C ALA A 196 8.58 -8.26 4.68
N LEU A 197 9.43 -7.27 4.42
CA LEU A 197 10.13 -7.09 3.15
C LEU A 197 11.55 -7.62 3.30
N ALA A 198 11.91 -8.61 2.50
CA ALA A 198 13.23 -9.25 2.56
C ALA A 198 13.88 -9.36 1.19
N GLY A 199 15.19 -9.14 1.09
CA GLY A 199 15.83 -9.18 -0.21
C GLY A 199 17.33 -8.90 -0.19
N GLY A 200 17.85 -8.50 -1.34
CA GLY A 200 19.22 -8.02 -1.43
C GLY A 200 19.53 -7.33 -2.75
N VAL A 201 20.59 -6.50 -2.72
CA VAL A 201 21.07 -5.70 -3.84
C VAL A 201 22.59 -5.77 -3.94
N ASN A 202 23.12 -5.72 -5.16
CA ASN A 202 24.55 -5.65 -5.43
C ASN A 202 24.81 -4.97 -6.78
N LEU A 203 25.72 -4.00 -6.85
CA LEU A 203 26.09 -3.30 -8.08
C LEU A 203 27.61 -3.25 -8.28
N ASN A 204 28.05 -3.38 -9.54
CA ASN A 204 29.46 -3.43 -9.94
C ASN A 204 29.85 -2.10 -10.60
N LEU A 205 30.16 -1.07 -9.80
CA LEU A 205 30.28 0.31 -10.30
C LEU A 205 31.72 0.71 -10.64
N VAL A 206 32.73 0.02 -10.10
CA VAL A 206 34.14 0.37 -10.32
C VAL A 206 34.97 -0.84 -10.79
N PRO A 207 35.99 -0.66 -11.65
CA PRO A 207 36.84 -1.76 -12.10
C PRO A 207 37.66 -2.39 -10.97
N GLU A 208 37.97 -1.64 -9.91
CA GLU A 208 38.76 -2.08 -8.76
C GLU A 208 38.09 -3.25 -7.99
N SER A 209 36.75 -3.27 -7.92
CA SER A 209 36.03 -4.38 -7.28
C SER A 209 36.17 -5.68 -8.09
N THR A 210 36.12 -5.58 -9.42
CA THR A 210 36.36 -6.73 -10.31
C THR A 210 37.79 -7.22 -10.24
N ALA A 211 38.77 -6.32 -10.26
CA ALA A 211 40.19 -6.68 -10.11
C ALA A 211 40.49 -7.36 -8.77
N THR A 212 39.76 -7.00 -7.71
CA THR A 212 39.87 -7.65 -6.39
C THR A 212 39.40 -9.10 -6.47
N ALA A 213 38.23 -9.35 -7.07
CA ALA A 213 37.71 -10.72 -7.26
C ALA A 213 38.59 -11.57 -8.18
N GLU A 214 39.17 -10.96 -9.23
CA GLU A 214 40.12 -11.62 -10.13
C GLU A 214 41.39 -12.05 -9.39
N ARG A 215 42.01 -11.13 -8.62
CA ARG A 215 43.23 -11.42 -7.84
C ARG A 215 42.98 -12.39 -6.68
N PHE A 216 41.77 -12.43 -6.16
CA PHE A 216 41.32 -13.46 -5.23
C PHE A 216 41.25 -14.85 -5.89
N GLY A 217 41.16 -14.91 -7.23
CA GLY A 217 41.07 -16.15 -8.00
C GLY A 217 39.66 -16.72 -8.10
N GLY A 218 38.63 -15.90 -7.83
CA GLY A 218 37.23 -16.34 -7.86
C GLY A 218 36.58 -16.29 -9.25
N LEU A 219 37.12 -15.48 -10.17
CA LEU A 219 36.48 -15.24 -11.47
C LEU A 219 36.83 -16.30 -12.51
N SER A 220 35.83 -16.69 -13.29
CA SER A 220 36.02 -17.50 -14.50
C SER A 220 36.69 -16.66 -15.59
N PRO A 221 37.81 -17.11 -16.19
CA PRO A 221 38.42 -16.45 -17.34
C PRO A 221 37.50 -16.35 -18.57
N ASP A 222 36.53 -17.26 -18.70
CA ASP A 222 35.54 -17.27 -19.79
C ASP A 222 34.38 -16.28 -19.52
N GLY A 223 34.31 -15.76 -18.29
CA GLY A 223 33.22 -14.93 -17.82
C GLY A 223 31.89 -15.69 -17.77
N ARG A 224 31.90 -16.99 -17.40
CA ARG A 224 30.70 -17.82 -17.26
C ARG A 224 30.76 -18.67 -15.99
N CYS A 225 29.60 -19.04 -15.47
CA CYS A 225 29.50 -20.03 -14.39
C CYS A 225 29.29 -21.43 -15.01
N PHE A 226 30.27 -22.31 -14.87
CA PHE A 226 30.23 -23.70 -15.32
C PHE A 226 29.86 -24.65 -14.18
N THR A 227 28.72 -24.40 -13.54
CA THR A 227 28.27 -25.12 -12.34
C THR A 227 28.19 -26.62 -12.58
N PHE A 228 28.95 -27.39 -11.80
CA PHE A 228 29.07 -28.86 -11.82
C PHE A 228 29.63 -29.46 -13.12
N ASP A 229 30.08 -28.63 -14.06
CA ASP A 229 30.71 -29.06 -15.32
C ASP A 229 32.23 -29.22 -15.13
N ALA A 230 32.86 -30.07 -15.93
CA ALA A 230 34.32 -30.28 -15.93
C ALA A 230 35.12 -28.98 -16.19
N ARG A 231 34.50 -27.98 -16.81
CA ARG A 231 35.08 -26.64 -17.07
C ARG A 231 35.00 -25.68 -15.88
N ALA A 232 34.38 -26.07 -14.76
CA ALA A 232 34.29 -25.24 -13.54
C ALA A 232 35.64 -24.57 -13.20
N ASN A 233 35.71 -23.26 -13.35
CA ASN A 233 36.95 -22.48 -13.25
C ASN A 233 36.78 -21.12 -12.56
N GLY A 234 35.63 -20.88 -11.92
CA GLY A 234 35.28 -19.62 -11.28
C GLY A 234 33.85 -19.18 -11.64
N TYR A 235 33.46 -18.01 -11.14
CA TYR A 235 32.15 -17.42 -11.43
C TYR A 235 32.25 -16.19 -12.33
N ALA A 236 31.15 -15.86 -13.03
CA ALA A 236 30.96 -14.56 -13.67
C ALA A 236 30.30 -13.60 -12.69
N ARG A 237 30.73 -12.34 -12.58
CA ARG A 237 30.05 -11.36 -11.72
C ARG A 237 28.68 -10.98 -12.30
N GLY A 238 27.71 -10.74 -11.43
CA GLY A 238 26.42 -10.15 -11.78
C GLY A 238 26.11 -8.95 -10.89
N GLU A 239 25.18 -8.10 -11.32
CA GLU A 239 24.60 -7.02 -10.52
C GLU A 239 23.08 -6.98 -10.66
N GLY A 240 22.41 -6.38 -9.70
CA GLY A 240 20.96 -6.32 -9.62
C GLY A 240 20.46 -6.52 -8.20
N GLY A 241 19.19 -6.90 -8.09
CA GLY A 241 18.60 -7.23 -6.80
C GLY A 241 17.16 -7.73 -6.91
N GLY A 242 16.62 -8.10 -5.76
CA GLY A 242 15.23 -8.51 -5.62
C GLY A 242 14.74 -8.35 -4.19
N ILE A 243 13.42 -8.23 -4.06
CA ILE A 243 12.70 -8.16 -2.78
C ILE A 243 11.49 -9.09 -2.87
N VAL A 244 11.22 -9.78 -1.77
CA VAL A 244 9.99 -10.55 -1.55
C VAL A 244 9.21 -9.95 -0.38
N VAL A 245 7.88 -10.00 -0.48
CA VAL A 245 6.96 -9.67 0.61
C VAL A 245 6.49 -10.97 1.27
N LEU A 246 6.64 -11.04 2.58
CA LEU A 246 6.39 -12.21 3.39
C LEU A 246 5.33 -11.93 4.44
N LYS A 247 4.47 -12.92 4.69
CA LYS A 247 3.44 -12.90 5.76
C LYS A 247 3.31 -14.28 6.40
N PRO A 248 2.86 -14.39 7.65
CA PRO A 248 2.42 -15.68 8.18
C PRO A 248 1.34 -16.27 7.25
N LEU A 249 1.46 -17.54 6.89
CA LEU A 249 0.54 -18.18 5.93
C LEU A 249 -0.94 -18.05 6.35
N PRO A 250 -1.32 -18.26 7.63
CA PRO A 250 -2.71 -18.08 8.06
C PRO A 250 -3.24 -16.66 7.79
N GLN A 251 -2.41 -15.64 8.00
CA GLN A 251 -2.76 -14.25 7.73
C GLN A 251 -2.87 -13.97 6.23
N ALA A 252 -1.95 -14.48 5.42
CA ALA A 252 -2.02 -14.32 3.96
C ALA A 252 -3.30 -14.94 3.38
N LEU A 253 -3.74 -16.08 3.92
CA LEU A 253 -5.00 -16.72 3.51
C LEU A 253 -6.23 -15.92 3.97
N ALA A 254 -6.21 -15.39 5.19
CA ALA A 254 -7.29 -14.56 5.73
C ALA A 254 -7.46 -13.25 4.95
N ASP A 255 -6.34 -12.65 4.52
CA ASP A 255 -6.33 -11.42 3.72
C ASP A 255 -6.55 -11.70 2.21
N GLU A 256 -6.81 -12.96 1.84
CA GLU A 256 -7.01 -13.44 0.48
C GLU A 256 -5.87 -13.06 -0.49
N ASP A 257 -4.63 -13.08 -0.01
CA ASP A 257 -3.46 -12.77 -0.81
C ASP A 257 -3.19 -13.83 -1.88
N HIS A 258 -2.52 -13.40 -2.96
CA HIS A 258 -1.91 -14.36 -3.87
C HIS A 258 -0.65 -14.93 -3.20
N VAL A 259 -0.59 -16.24 -3.01
CA VAL A 259 0.58 -16.92 -2.44
C VAL A 259 1.33 -17.62 -3.57
N TYR A 260 2.55 -17.17 -3.87
CA TYR A 260 3.39 -17.78 -4.90
C TYR A 260 3.99 -19.11 -4.44
N ALA A 261 4.47 -19.15 -3.21
CA ALA A 261 5.07 -20.30 -2.54
C ALA A 261 5.05 -20.09 -1.01
N VAL A 262 5.38 -21.14 -0.27
CA VAL A 262 5.45 -21.12 1.20
C VAL A 262 6.85 -21.49 1.65
N ILE A 263 7.48 -20.67 2.49
CA ILE A 263 8.71 -21.00 3.22
C ILE A 263 8.33 -21.84 4.42
N LEU A 264 8.72 -23.12 4.41
CA LEU A 264 8.46 -24.06 5.50
C LEU A 264 9.52 -23.93 6.61
N GLY A 265 10.79 -23.81 6.23
CA GLY A 265 11.90 -23.80 7.17
C GLY A 265 13.14 -23.14 6.58
N SER A 266 13.99 -22.62 7.47
CA SER A 266 15.27 -22.03 7.09
C SER A 266 16.28 -22.16 8.23
N ALA A 267 17.56 -22.19 7.89
CA ALA A 267 18.65 -22.27 8.85
C ALA A 267 19.88 -21.50 8.36
N VAL A 268 20.63 -20.98 9.33
CA VAL A 268 21.93 -20.32 9.13
C VAL A 268 22.96 -20.96 10.06
N ASN A 269 24.18 -21.20 9.57
CA ASN A 269 25.30 -21.65 10.41
C ASN A 269 26.64 -21.04 9.93
N ASN A 270 27.75 -21.53 10.49
CA ASN A 270 29.10 -21.16 10.06
C ASN A 270 29.99 -22.40 9.84
N ASP A 271 30.91 -22.31 8.88
CA ASP A 271 31.94 -23.33 8.59
C ASP A 271 32.90 -23.56 9.77
N GLY A 272 33.13 -22.53 10.60
CA GLY A 272 34.06 -22.60 11.72
C GLY A 272 35.52 -22.63 11.26
N ALA A 273 36.33 -23.47 11.91
CA ALA A 273 37.75 -23.56 11.61
C ALA A 273 38.02 -24.50 10.41
N THR A 274 38.29 -23.91 9.26
CA THR A 274 38.74 -24.62 8.04
C THR A 274 40.23 -24.31 7.77
N PRO A 275 40.92 -25.01 6.84
CA PRO A 275 42.34 -24.76 6.53
C PRO A 275 42.65 -23.32 6.09
N GLY A 276 41.65 -22.55 5.70
CA GLY A 276 41.75 -21.11 5.49
C GLY A 276 40.36 -20.47 5.45
N LEU A 277 40.26 -19.22 5.89
CA LEU A 277 38.98 -18.50 6.10
C LEU A 277 37.98 -18.63 4.95
N THR A 278 38.47 -18.71 3.72
CA THR A 278 37.64 -18.72 2.50
C THR A 278 37.47 -20.09 1.86
N VAL A 279 37.86 -21.16 2.56
CA VAL A 279 37.70 -22.55 2.11
C VAL A 279 36.39 -23.09 2.73
N PRO A 280 35.41 -23.52 1.91
CA PRO A 280 34.13 -24.00 2.43
C PRO A 280 34.26 -25.37 3.12
N ASP A 281 33.30 -25.70 4.00
CA ASP A 281 33.22 -27.00 4.69
C ASP A 281 31.98 -27.81 4.30
N ALA A 282 32.19 -29.03 3.78
CA ALA A 282 31.09 -29.91 3.36
C ALA A 282 30.19 -30.31 4.53
N ALA A 283 30.77 -30.55 5.71
CA ALA A 283 30.00 -30.97 6.88
C ALA A 283 29.14 -29.83 7.43
N ALA A 284 29.61 -28.58 7.40
CA ALA A 284 28.82 -27.41 7.74
C ALA A 284 27.67 -27.18 6.77
N GLN A 285 27.90 -27.33 5.46
CA GLN A 285 26.84 -27.26 4.45
C GLN A 285 25.80 -28.39 4.63
N GLU A 286 26.23 -29.62 4.91
CA GLU A 286 25.31 -30.71 5.23
C GLU A 286 24.45 -30.39 6.47
N ARG A 287 25.08 -29.88 7.55
CA ARG A 287 24.39 -29.51 8.79
C ARG A 287 23.33 -28.44 8.57
N VAL A 288 23.61 -27.38 7.81
CA VAL A 288 22.63 -26.31 7.57
C VAL A 288 21.45 -26.80 6.72
N VAL A 289 21.72 -27.65 5.70
CA VAL A 289 20.66 -28.24 4.88
C VAL A 289 19.77 -29.14 5.74
N ARG A 290 20.35 -30.03 6.53
CA ARG A 290 19.58 -30.90 7.44
C ARG A 290 18.76 -30.12 8.45
N LEU A 291 19.34 -29.09 9.07
CA LEU A 291 18.63 -28.26 10.05
C LEU A 291 17.47 -27.48 9.41
N ALA A 292 17.64 -26.96 8.20
CA ALA A 292 16.55 -26.28 7.48
C ALA A 292 15.40 -27.23 7.12
N VAL A 293 15.72 -28.47 6.72
CA VAL A 293 14.73 -29.52 6.42
C VAL A 293 14.03 -30.01 7.68
N GLU A 294 14.76 -30.19 8.78
CA GLU A 294 14.21 -30.52 10.09
C GLU A 294 13.23 -29.44 10.56
N ARG A 295 13.62 -28.17 10.51
CA ARG A 295 12.76 -27.02 10.83
C ARG A 295 11.55 -26.88 9.90
N ALA A 296 11.66 -27.35 8.66
CA ALA A 296 10.55 -27.39 7.72
C ALA A 296 9.55 -28.52 8.02
N GLY A 297 9.91 -29.48 8.87
CA GLY A 297 9.04 -30.61 9.23
C GLY A 297 8.77 -31.58 8.07
N VAL A 298 9.63 -31.63 7.05
CA VAL A 298 9.45 -32.49 5.87
C VAL A 298 10.49 -33.59 5.79
N ASP A 299 10.12 -34.73 5.20
CA ASP A 299 11.07 -35.80 4.85
C ASP A 299 12.14 -35.24 3.89
N PRO A 300 13.46 -35.46 4.12
CA PRO A 300 14.51 -35.08 3.18
C PRO A 300 14.28 -35.56 1.74
N ALA A 301 13.64 -36.71 1.55
CA ALA A 301 13.28 -37.26 0.25
C ALA A 301 12.09 -36.54 -0.43
N ALA A 302 11.37 -35.67 0.30
CA ALA A 302 10.31 -34.81 -0.23
C ALA A 302 10.87 -33.67 -1.07
N VAL A 303 12.03 -33.09 -0.70
CA VAL A 303 12.71 -32.03 -1.45
C VAL A 303 13.06 -32.54 -2.85
N GLN A 304 12.44 -31.99 -3.90
CA GLN A 304 12.54 -32.53 -5.26
C GLN A 304 13.60 -31.83 -6.10
N VAL A 305 13.78 -30.54 -5.86
CA VAL A 305 14.64 -29.64 -6.62
C VAL A 305 15.48 -28.82 -5.64
N VAL A 306 16.77 -28.61 -5.91
CA VAL A 306 17.58 -27.63 -5.18
C VAL A 306 18.17 -26.60 -6.14
N GLU A 307 17.90 -25.34 -5.85
CA GLU A 307 18.64 -24.21 -6.41
C GLU A 307 19.94 -24.04 -5.63
N LEU A 308 21.05 -24.31 -6.32
CA LEU A 308 22.39 -24.37 -5.76
C LEU A 308 22.96 -22.98 -5.46
N HIS A 309 23.90 -22.94 -4.51
CA HIS A 309 24.87 -21.85 -4.47
C HIS A 309 25.70 -21.88 -5.77
N GLY A 310 26.21 -23.02 -6.21
CA GLY A 310 26.52 -23.36 -7.58
C GLY A 310 27.35 -22.33 -8.36
N THR A 311 28.49 -21.91 -7.81
CA THR A 311 29.31 -20.85 -8.41
C THR A 311 30.16 -21.29 -9.60
N GLY A 312 30.30 -22.59 -9.87
CA GLY A 312 31.17 -23.06 -10.95
C GLY A 312 32.65 -23.07 -10.55
N THR A 313 32.94 -23.21 -9.24
CA THR A 313 34.30 -23.14 -8.72
C THR A 313 34.89 -24.54 -8.53
N ARG A 314 36.19 -24.69 -8.81
CA ARG A 314 36.89 -25.99 -8.71
C ARG A 314 36.80 -26.66 -7.35
N VAL A 315 36.77 -25.85 -6.28
CA VAL A 315 36.73 -26.33 -4.89
C VAL A 315 35.30 -26.38 -4.36
N GLY A 316 34.49 -25.35 -4.62
CA GLY A 316 33.14 -25.24 -4.06
C GLY A 316 32.17 -26.26 -4.63
N ASP A 317 32.21 -26.52 -5.93
CA ASP A 317 31.22 -27.38 -6.60
C ASP A 317 31.23 -28.83 -6.06
N PRO A 318 32.39 -29.51 -5.90
CA PRO A 318 32.43 -30.84 -5.27
C PRO A 318 31.98 -30.85 -3.81
N ILE A 319 32.30 -29.80 -3.05
CA ILE A 319 31.93 -29.67 -1.64
C ILE A 319 30.41 -29.54 -1.48
N GLU A 320 29.78 -28.70 -2.29
CA GLU A 320 28.33 -28.53 -2.30
C GLU A 320 27.61 -29.81 -2.74
N ALA A 321 28.10 -30.47 -3.79
CA ALA A 321 27.53 -31.73 -4.26
C ALA A 321 27.61 -32.83 -3.19
N ALA A 322 28.76 -32.97 -2.51
CA ALA A 322 28.93 -33.92 -1.42
C ALA A 322 27.96 -33.64 -0.25
N ALA A 323 27.83 -32.37 0.15
CA ALA A 323 26.92 -31.96 1.21
C ALA A 323 25.45 -32.26 0.88
N LEU A 324 25.00 -31.97 -0.35
CA LEU A 324 23.64 -32.26 -0.81
C LEU A 324 23.38 -33.76 -0.96
N GLY A 325 24.37 -34.52 -1.46
CA GLY A 325 24.30 -35.97 -1.52
C GLY A 325 24.12 -36.59 -0.13
N ALA A 326 24.87 -36.11 0.87
CA ALA A 326 24.77 -36.60 2.25
C ALA A 326 23.48 -36.16 2.98
N ALA A 327 22.98 -34.95 2.72
CA ALA A 327 21.79 -34.42 3.36
C ALA A 327 20.48 -34.92 2.73
N LEU A 328 20.41 -34.95 1.40
CA LEU A 328 19.17 -35.18 0.64
C LEU A 328 19.27 -36.39 -0.30
N GLY A 329 20.41 -36.60 -0.95
CA GLY A 329 20.62 -37.70 -1.90
C GLY A 329 20.51 -39.08 -1.26
N ALA A 330 21.12 -39.25 -0.08
CA ALA A 330 21.15 -40.49 0.69
C ALA A 330 19.76 -40.96 1.18
N ALA A 331 18.79 -40.03 1.30
CA ALA A 331 17.42 -40.34 1.68
C ALA A 331 16.56 -40.86 0.51
N ARG A 332 17.12 -40.95 -0.70
CA ARG A 332 16.35 -41.18 -1.94
C ARG A 332 16.78 -42.49 -2.62
N PRO A 333 15.85 -43.18 -3.31
CA PRO A 333 16.22 -44.30 -4.17
C PRO A 333 16.97 -43.80 -5.41
N ALA A 334 17.89 -44.60 -5.96
CA ALA A 334 18.69 -44.26 -7.14
C ALA A 334 17.86 -43.96 -8.41
N THR A 335 16.63 -44.47 -8.48
CA THR A 335 15.68 -44.19 -9.57
C THR A 335 15.08 -42.78 -9.52
N ARG A 336 15.32 -42.04 -8.43
CA ARG A 336 14.72 -40.73 -8.17
C ARG A 336 15.77 -39.73 -7.64
N PRO A 337 16.76 -39.35 -8.46
CA PRO A 337 17.78 -38.40 -8.05
C PRO A 337 17.17 -37.04 -7.66
N LEU A 338 17.91 -36.29 -6.85
CA LEU A 338 17.61 -34.89 -6.56
C LEU A 338 17.95 -34.05 -7.80
N LEU A 339 16.99 -33.28 -8.30
CA LEU A 339 17.24 -32.39 -9.43
C LEU A 339 17.91 -31.10 -8.92
N VAL A 340 18.97 -30.64 -9.58
CA VAL A 340 19.73 -29.47 -9.16
C VAL A 340 20.00 -28.50 -10.32
N GLY A 341 20.17 -27.22 -10.03
CA GLY A 341 20.58 -26.22 -11.01
C GLY A 341 20.94 -24.89 -10.37
N SER A 342 21.41 -23.91 -11.17
CA SER A 342 21.73 -22.58 -10.66
C SER A 342 21.38 -21.46 -11.64
N ALA A 343 20.68 -20.42 -11.16
CA ALA A 343 20.42 -19.17 -11.87
C ALA A 343 21.69 -18.38 -12.19
N LYS A 344 22.80 -18.66 -11.51
CA LYS A 344 24.10 -18.01 -11.79
C LYS A 344 24.62 -18.31 -13.20
N THR A 345 24.15 -19.41 -13.79
CA THR A 345 24.45 -19.76 -15.18
C THR A 345 23.73 -18.87 -16.20
N ASN A 346 22.68 -18.15 -15.77
CA ASN A 346 21.89 -17.23 -16.59
C ASN A 346 22.28 -15.76 -16.39
N VAL A 347 22.41 -15.30 -15.14
CA VAL A 347 22.59 -13.86 -14.82
C VAL A 347 23.91 -13.54 -14.12
N GLY A 348 24.79 -14.52 -13.99
CA GLY A 348 26.01 -14.41 -13.19
C GLY A 348 25.76 -14.46 -11.69
N HIS A 349 26.83 -14.29 -10.92
CA HIS A 349 26.80 -14.28 -9.47
C HIS A 349 26.63 -12.85 -8.94
N LEU A 350 25.43 -12.54 -8.43
CA LEU A 350 25.09 -11.23 -7.87
C LEU A 350 25.61 -11.00 -6.43
N GLU A 351 26.66 -11.70 -6.02
CA GLU A 351 27.34 -11.53 -4.73
C GLU A 351 26.35 -11.43 -3.55
N GLY A 352 26.27 -10.29 -2.87
CA GLY A 352 25.36 -10.08 -1.72
C GLY A 352 23.88 -10.29 -2.03
N ALA A 353 23.47 -10.16 -3.29
CA ALA A 353 22.11 -10.40 -3.78
C ALA A 353 21.90 -11.80 -4.38
N ALA A 354 22.92 -12.67 -4.43
CA ALA A 354 22.80 -13.95 -5.15
C ALA A 354 21.71 -14.87 -4.58
N GLY A 355 21.53 -14.87 -3.25
CA GLY A 355 20.53 -15.68 -2.58
C GLY A 355 19.09 -15.35 -2.99
N ILE A 356 18.76 -14.06 -3.20
CA ILE A 356 17.40 -13.67 -3.57
C ILE A 356 17.05 -14.09 -5.00
N VAL A 357 18.04 -14.10 -5.91
CA VAL A 357 17.82 -14.59 -7.29
C VAL A 357 17.50 -16.08 -7.29
N GLY A 358 18.23 -16.87 -6.50
CA GLY A 358 17.94 -18.29 -6.33
C GLY A 358 16.54 -18.53 -5.74
N LEU A 359 16.17 -17.74 -4.72
CA LEU A 359 14.83 -17.78 -4.14
C LEU A 359 13.75 -17.46 -5.17
N LEU A 360 13.90 -16.38 -5.94
CA LEU A 360 12.96 -15.99 -6.99
C LEU A 360 12.80 -17.08 -8.04
N LYS A 361 13.89 -17.68 -8.52
CA LYS A 361 13.83 -18.81 -9.47
C LYS A 361 13.06 -19.98 -8.88
N ALA A 362 13.32 -20.36 -7.63
CA ALA A 362 12.64 -21.48 -6.99
C ALA A 362 11.14 -21.21 -6.80
N VAL A 363 10.78 -20.02 -6.34
CA VAL A 363 9.39 -19.57 -6.19
C VAL A 363 8.65 -19.58 -7.52
N LEU A 364 9.25 -19.01 -8.58
CA LEU A 364 8.66 -19.00 -9.93
C LEU A 364 8.54 -20.42 -10.51
N SER A 365 9.52 -21.29 -10.26
CA SER A 365 9.47 -22.69 -10.69
C SER A 365 8.32 -23.47 -10.03
N ILE A 366 8.07 -23.23 -8.74
CA ILE A 366 6.90 -23.77 -8.02
C ILE A 366 5.60 -23.22 -8.61
N HIS A 367 5.51 -21.89 -8.78
CA HIS A 367 4.32 -21.21 -9.30
C HIS A 367 3.94 -21.70 -10.70
N HIS A 368 4.93 -21.87 -11.59
CA HIS A 368 4.72 -22.36 -12.95
C HIS A 368 4.73 -23.89 -13.07
N ARG A 369 5.08 -24.61 -12.00
CA ARG A 369 5.21 -26.08 -11.95
C ARG A 369 6.17 -26.64 -13.01
N GLU A 370 7.21 -25.90 -13.34
CA GLU A 370 8.23 -26.21 -14.34
C GLU A 370 9.63 -25.95 -13.74
N VAL A 371 10.65 -26.70 -14.16
CA VAL A 371 12.04 -26.53 -13.74
C VAL A 371 12.89 -26.08 -14.94
N PRO A 372 13.43 -24.85 -14.91
CA PRO A 372 14.32 -24.35 -15.96
C PRO A 372 15.68 -25.06 -15.99
N ALA A 373 16.31 -25.07 -17.17
CA ALA A 373 17.66 -25.58 -17.36
C ALA A 373 18.72 -24.76 -16.59
N SER A 374 19.73 -25.44 -16.07
CA SER A 374 21.01 -24.87 -15.67
C SER A 374 21.92 -24.85 -16.90
N LEU A 375 22.37 -23.66 -17.30
CA LEU A 375 23.18 -23.50 -18.51
C LEU A 375 24.63 -23.95 -18.27
N ASN A 376 25.40 -24.03 -19.38
CA ASN A 376 26.83 -24.33 -19.38
C ASN A 376 27.23 -25.70 -18.79
N TYR A 377 26.30 -26.67 -18.76
CA TYR A 377 26.57 -28.04 -18.34
C TYR A 377 26.53 -29.00 -19.54
N GLU A 378 27.69 -29.55 -19.90
CA GLU A 378 27.89 -30.49 -21.01
C GLU A 378 28.60 -31.76 -20.54
N THR A 379 29.70 -31.61 -19.79
CA THR A 379 30.50 -32.75 -19.30
C THR A 379 30.53 -32.74 -17.77
N PRO A 380 30.07 -33.81 -17.08
CA PRO A 380 30.09 -33.87 -15.63
C PRO A 380 31.50 -33.65 -15.06
N ASN A 381 31.61 -32.88 -13.98
CA ASN A 381 32.88 -32.68 -13.28
C ASN A 381 33.39 -34.02 -12.71
N PRO A 382 34.62 -34.47 -13.04
CA PRO A 382 35.15 -35.74 -12.56
C PRO A 382 35.38 -35.79 -11.04
N GLY A 383 35.40 -34.65 -10.36
CA GLY A 383 35.41 -34.57 -8.90
C GLY A 383 34.04 -34.77 -8.25
N ILE A 384 32.98 -34.98 -9.04
CA ILE A 384 31.60 -35.13 -8.57
C ILE A 384 31.01 -36.43 -9.15
N ASP A 385 30.88 -37.44 -8.30
CA ASP A 385 30.15 -38.67 -8.67
C ASP A 385 28.64 -38.46 -8.48
N LEU A 386 27.99 -37.90 -9.50
CA LEU A 386 26.56 -37.54 -9.47
C LEU A 386 25.67 -38.77 -9.23
N ASP A 387 26.01 -39.92 -9.79
CA ASP A 387 25.24 -41.16 -9.64
C ASP A 387 25.35 -41.68 -8.19
N ALA A 388 26.56 -41.70 -7.61
CA ALA A 388 26.76 -42.11 -6.22
C ALA A 388 26.11 -41.14 -5.21
N LEU A 389 26.08 -39.84 -5.53
CA LEU A 389 25.44 -38.81 -4.71
C LEU A 389 23.93 -38.70 -4.94
N ASN A 390 23.38 -39.46 -5.90
CA ASN A 390 21.98 -39.45 -6.31
C ASN A 390 21.49 -38.05 -6.71
N LEU A 391 22.30 -37.33 -7.48
CA LEU A 391 22.05 -35.98 -7.98
C LEU A 391 21.92 -35.99 -9.51
N ARG A 392 21.11 -35.07 -10.06
CA ARG A 392 20.99 -34.86 -11.50
C ARG A 392 20.87 -33.37 -11.82
N VAL A 393 21.69 -32.87 -12.73
CA VAL A 393 21.61 -31.48 -13.19
C VAL A 393 20.42 -31.32 -14.15
N ALA A 394 19.61 -30.27 -13.96
CA ALA A 394 18.56 -29.90 -14.91
C ALA A 394 19.19 -29.30 -16.17
N THR A 395 19.15 -30.00 -17.30
CA THR A 395 19.79 -29.57 -18.56
C THR A 395 18.81 -29.00 -19.59
N GLU A 396 17.52 -29.20 -19.39
CA GLU A 396 16.44 -28.72 -20.24
C GLU A 396 15.25 -28.22 -19.40
N LEU A 397 14.39 -27.39 -20.00
CA LEU A 397 13.11 -27.03 -19.39
C LEU A 397 12.26 -28.31 -19.27
N SER A 398 11.84 -28.64 -18.05
CA SER A 398 11.07 -29.85 -17.78
C SER A 398 9.88 -29.58 -16.87
N PRO A 399 8.81 -30.40 -16.94
CA PRO A 399 7.77 -30.39 -15.91
C PRO A 399 8.37 -30.71 -14.53
N TRP A 400 7.69 -30.30 -13.47
CA TRP A 400 8.12 -30.63 -12.10
C TRP A 400 8.32 -32.15 -11.91
N PRO A 401 9.39 -32.63 -11.23
CA PRO A 401 9.74 -34.06 -11.22
C PRO A 401 8.66 -35.03 -10.72
N ARG A 402 7.93 -34.67 -9.66
CA ARG A 402 6.75 -35.39 -9.19
C ARG A 402 5.61 -34.40 -8.96
N PRO A 403 4.77 -34.14 -9.98
CA PRO A 403 3.68 -33.17 -9.87
C PRO A 403 2.49 -33.73 -9.06
N ASP A 404 2.44 -35.05 -8.85
CA ASP A 404 1.40 -35.75 -8.07
C ASP A 404 1.67 -35.75 -6.55
N ALA A 405 2.81 -35.18 -6.13
CA ALA A 405 3.19 -35.03 -4.73
C ALA A 405 3.47 -33.55 -4.46
N PRO A 406 3.42 -33.11 -3.19
CA PRO A 406 3.70 -31.72 -2.87
C PRO A 406 5.02 -31.22 -3.45
N LEU A 407 4.98 -30.10 -4.17
CA LEU A 407 6.18 -29.50 -4.77
C LEU A 407 7.02 -28.90 -3.65
N VAL A 408 8.21 -29.45 -3.40
CA VAL A 408 9.14 -28.98 -2.36
C VAL A 408 10.51 -28.71 -2.99
N ALA A 409 11.09 -27.56 -2.69
CA ALA A 409 12.41 -27.16 -3.18
C ALA A 409 13.32 -26.62 -2.06
N GLY A 410 14.62 -26.77 -2.24
CA GLY A 410 15.64 -26.13 -1.40
C GLY A 410 16.36 -25.00 -2.14
N VAL A 411 16.84 -24.00 -1.41
CA VAL A 411 17.68 -22.92 -1.94
C VAL A 411 18.89 -22.74 -1.03
N SER A 412 20.09 -22.84 -1.60
CA SER A 412 21.36 -22.70 -0.87
C SER A 412 22.09 -21.40 -1.21
N SER A 413 22.69 -20.76 -0.21
CA SER A 413 23.70 -19.72 -0.44
C SER A 413 24.79 -19.76 0.62
N PHE A 414 26.05 -19.81 0.19
CA PHE A 414 27.22 -19.99 1.04
C PHE A 414 28.17 -18.78 0.90
N GLY A 415 28.42 -18.09 1.99
CA GLY A 415 29.28 -16.90 2.05
C GLY A 415 30.76 -17.27 2.13
N VAL A 416 31.61 -16.47 1.51
CA VAL A 416 33.07 -16.67 1.51
C VAL A 416 33.72 -16.58 2.90
N GLY A 417 33.03 -15.99 3.89
CA GLY A 417 33.45 -16.00 5.30
C GLY A 417 32.92 -17.21 6.10
N GLY A 418 32.34 -18.20 5.41
CA GLY A 418 31.81 -19.43 6.00
C GLY A 418 30.37 -19.35 6.52
N ALA A 419 29.69 -18.21 6.40
CA ALA A 419 28.27 -18.10 6.78
C ALA A 419 27.40 -18.79 5.72
N ASN A 420 26.67 -19.84 6.11
CA ASN A 420 25.83 -20.62 5.20
C ASN A 420 24.36 -20.42 5.51
N CYS A 421 23.53 -20.39 4.47
CA CYS A 421 22.07 -20.36 4.61
C CYS A 421 21.40 -21.36 3.67
N HIS A 422 20.37 -22.04 4.17
CA HIS A 422 19.49 -22.89 3.37
C HIS A 422 18.01 -22.61 3.70
N VAL A 423 17.16 -22.57 2.69
CA VAL A 423 15.71 -22.34 2.80
C VAL A 423 14.95 -23.45 2.09
N VAL A 424 13.89 -23.95 2.72
CA VAL A 424 12.99 -24.97 2.18
C VAL A 424 11.63 -24.35 1.84
N LEU A 425 11.19 -24.54 0.60
CA LEU A 425 9.97 -23.99 0.01
C LEU A 425 8.99 -25.10 -0.37
N ALA A 426 7.71 -24.80 -0.34
CA ALA A 426 6.65 -25.65 -0.88
C ALA A 426 5.63 -24.88 -1.73
N GLU A 427 4.84 -25.59 -2.53
CA GLU A 427 3.64 -25.02 -3.16
C GLU A 427 2.65 -24.48 -2.13
N PRO A 428 1.84 -23.46 -2.48
CA PRO A 428 0.76 -22.98 -1.62
C PRO A 428 -0.34 -24.04 -1.43
N PRO A 429 -1.10 -23.97 -0.32
CA PRO A 429 -2.26 -24.84 -0.14
C PRO A 429 -3.29 -24.63 -1.25
N PRO A 430 -4.03 -25.69 -1.66
CA PRO A 430 -5.05 -25.58 -2.69
C PRO A 430 -6.13 -24.58 -2.26
N ARG A 431 -6.42 -23.60 -3.11
CA ARG A 431 -7.46 -22.61 -2.83
C ARG A 431 -8.84 -23.30 -2.82
N PRO A 432 -9.72 -23.03 -1.83
CA PRO A 432 -11.07 -23.58 -1.83
C PRO A 432 -11.77 -23.28 -3.17
N ALA A 433 -12.30 -24.30 -3.82
CA ALA A 433 -13.09 -24.11 -5.03
C ALA A 433 -14.30 -23.22 -4.69
N ALA A 434 -14.58 -22.19 -5.50
CA ALA A 434 -15.81 -21.44 -5.34
C ALA A 434 -17.01 -22.38 -5.48
N PRO A 435 -18.08 -22.22 -4.67
CA PRO A 435 -19.32 -22.93 -4.91
C PRO A 435 -19.87 -22.50 -6.27
N GLY A 436 -19.86 -23.42 -7.24
CA GLY A 436 -20.51 -23.23 -8.54
C GLY A 436 -19.59 -22.91 -9.70
N THR A 437 -19.07 -23.96 -10.35
CA THR A 437 -19.05 -24.16 -11.80
C THR A 437 -18.60 -25.60 -12.03
N GLY A 438 -19.51 -26.55 -11.80
CA GLY A 438 -19.31 -27.93 -12.21
C GLY A 438 -19.29 -28.01 -13.72
N ALA A 439 -18.11 -27.90 -14.34
CA ALA A 439 -17.89 -28.38 -15.69
C ALA A 439 -17.44 -29.85 -15.59
N PRO A 440 -18.16 -30.82 -16.18
CA PRO A 440 -17.84 -32.24 -16.02
C PRO A 440 -16.49 -32.58 -16.67
N HIS A 441 -15.73 -33.42 -15.97
CA HIS A 441 -14.53 -34.11 -16.45
C HIS A 441 -14.73 -34.62 -17.89
N ARG A 442 -14.11 -33.96 -18.89
CA ARG A 442 -13.97 -34.52 -20.23
C ARG A 442 -12.90 -35.62 -20.18
N THR A 443 -13.34 -36.85 -19.95
CA THR A 443 -12.55 -38.02 -20.32
C THR A 443 -12.52 -38.11 -21.85
N SER A 444 -11.32 -37.95 -22.43
CA SER A 444 -11.11 -38.09 -23.86
C SER A 444 -11.09 -39.57 -24.24
N ARG A 445 -12.22 -40.08 -24.73
CA ARG A 445 -12.20 -41.25 -25.64
C ARG A 445 -12.50 -40.77 -27.06
N ARG A 446 -11.44 -40.79 -27.87
CA ARG A 446 -11.46 -40.74 -29.33
C ARG A 446 -12.35 -41.86 -29.87
N THR A 447 -13.36 -41.53 -30.66
CA THR A 447 -13.78 -42.32 -31.82
C THR A 447 -14.33 -41.43 -32.93
N ALA A 448 -13.80 -41.70 -34.12
CA ALA A 448 -14.16 -41.40 -35.51
C ALA A 448 -15.31 -40.43 -35.88
N ARG A 449 -15.01 -39.71 -36.96
CA ARG A 449 -15.86 -38.88 -37.85
C ARG A 449 -16.95 -39.68 -38.55
N GLU A 450 -18.09 -39.02 -38.81
CA GLU A 450 -18.96 -39.08 -40.01
C GLU A 450 -20.03 -37.97 -39.85
N GLU A 451 -19.93 -36.87 -40.60
CA GLU A 451 -20.79 -36.50 -41.75
C GLU A 451 -22.32 -36.63 -41.55
N VAL A 452 -23.04 -35.50 -41.62
CA VAL A 452 -24.04 -35.14 -42.65
C VAL A 452 -24.80 -33.87 -42.24
N ALA A 453 -24.96 -32.96 -43.21
CA ALA A 453 -25.75 -31.73 -43.13
C ALA A 453 -27.26 -31.98 -43.24
N THR A 454 -28.09 -31.07 -42.69
CA THR A 454 -29.27 -30.41 -43.33
C THR A 454 -30.27 -29.86 -42.29
N GLY A 455 -30.91 -28.73 -42.62
CA GLY A 455 -32.28 -28.43 -42.16
C GLY A 455 -32.50 -27.14 -41.36
N ALA A 456 -33.05 -26.12 -42.02
CA ALA A 456 -33.63 -24.92 -41.43
C ALA A 456 -35.10 -25.15 -40.98
N GLY A 457 -35.54 -24.48 -39.90
CA GLY A 457 -36.96 -24.26 -39.60
C GLY A 457 -37.27 -23.92 -38.12
N PRO A 458 -38.19 -22.99 -37.80
CA PRO A 458 -38.19 -22.23 -36.53
C PRO A 458 -39.33 -22.57 -35.54
N THR A 459 -39.30 -21.88 -34.39
CA THR A 459 -40.34 -21.68 -33.34
C THR A 459 -40.52 -22.75 -32.26
N GLY A 460 -40.57 -22.27 -31.00
CA GLY A 460 -40.93 -23.04 -29.82
C GLY A 460 -40.44 -22.39 -28.53
N ASP A 461 -41.29 -21.53 -27.94
CA ASP A 461 -41.13 -20.98 -26.60
C ASP A 461 -41.04 -22.09 -25.54
N GLY A 462 -40.16 -21.91 -24.55
CA GLY A 462 -40.01 -22.80 -23.42
C GLY A 462 -38.97 -22.26 -22.45
N GLU A 463 -39.45 -21.76 -21.32
CA GLU A 463 -38.70 -21.24 -20.19
C GLU A 463 -37.59 -22.20 -19.74
N ASP A 464 -36.36 -21.69 -19.66
CA ASP A 464 -35.34 -22.22 -18.75
C ASP A 464 -34.46 -21.05 -18.28
N ALA A 465 -34.95 -20.35 -17.25
CA ALA A 465 -34.20 -19.35 -16.51
C ALA A 465 -33.20 -20.08 -15.58
N GLY A 466 -32.09 -20.54 -16.16
CA GLY A 466 -30.94 -21.02 -15.38
C GLY A 466 -30.20 -19.87 -14.67
N PRO A 467 -29.53 -20.11 -13.54
CA PRO A 467 -28.70 -19.12 -12.87
C PRO A 467 -27.41 -18.93 -13.68
N GLY A 468 -27.42 -17.99 -14.62
CA GLY A 468 -26.32 -17.79 -15.57
C GLY A 468 -26.42 -16.45 -16.29
N GLY A 469 -26.57 -15.36 -15.55
CA GLY A 469 -26.47 -14.00 -16.10
C GLY A 469 -25.01 -13.59 -16.35
N SER A 470 -24.34 -14.20 -17.35
CA SER A 470 -23.00 -13.79 -17.81
C SER A 470 -23.11 -12.84 -19.01
N GLY A 471 -23.68 -11.66 -18.80
CA GLY A 471 -23.60 -10.54 -19.75
C GLY A 471 -22.45 -9.59 -19.37
N PRO A 472 -21.70 -9.03 -20.33
CA PRO A 472 -20.64 -8.08 -20.04
C PRO A 472 -21.22 -6.80 -19.41
N GLY A 473 -21.00 -6.62 -18.11
CA GLY A 473 -21.38 -5.42 -17.38
C GLY A 473 -20.45 -4.25 -17.71
N VAL A 474 -20.96 -3.02 -17.60
CA VAL A 474 -20.14 -1.81 -17.68
C VAL A 474 -19.18 -1.78 -16.49
N VAL A 475 -17.87 -1.64 -16.72
CA VAL A 475 -16.85 -1.67 -15.67
C VAL A 475 -15.99 -0.39 -15.69
N PRO A 476 -15.72 0.24 -14.52
CA PRO A 476 -14.77 1.34 -14.39
C PRO A 476 -13.35 0.84 -14.05
N LEU A 477 -12.35 1.25 -14.83
CA LEU A 477 -10.94 1.08 -14.50
C LEU A 477 -10.40 2.40 -13.93
N VAL A 478 -9.98 2.37 -12.67
CA VAL A 478 -9.44 3.54 -11.95
C VAL A 478 -7.92 3.54 -11.99
N LEU A 479 -7.33 4.65 -12.37
CA LEU A 479 -5.90 4.84 -12.52
C LEU A 479 -5.46 6.08 -11.75
N SER A 480 -4.26 6.06 -11.21
CA SER A 480 -3.69 7.26 -10.58
C SER A 480 -2.18 7.23 -10.56
N ALA A 481 -1.56 8.40 -10.68
CA ALA A 481 -0.12 8.57 -10.54
C ALA A 481 0.24 9.94 -9.93
N ARG A 482 1.52 10.12 -9.56
CA ARG A 482 2.00 11.40 -9.00
C ARG A 482 2.13 12.52 -10.02
N ASP A 483 2.14 12.19 -11.31
CA ASP A 483 2.21 13.17 -12.39
C ASP A 483 1.44 12.71 -13.65
N PRO A 484 1.12 13.64 -14.57
CA PRO A 484 0.35 13.32 -15.78
C PRO A 484 1.04 12.39 -16.79
N ALA A 485 2.39 12.34 -16.81
CA ALA A 485 3.11 11.46 -17.72
C ALA A 485 3.05 10.02 -17.21
N ALA A 486 3.30 9.81 -15.92
CA ALA A 486 3.14 8.53 -15.24
C ALA A 486 1.71 7.98 -15.39
N LEU A 487 0.68 8.83 -15.25
CA LEU A 487 -0.72 8.40 -15.42
C LEU A 487 -1.01 7.84 -16.83
N ARG A 488 -0.47 8.50 -17.87
CA ARG A 488 -0.61 8.05 -19.25
C ARG A 488 0.18 6.77 -19.52
N GLU A 489 1.40 6.68 -18.98
CA GLU A 489 2.21 5.48 -19.10
C GLU A 489 1.56 4.29 -18.38
N GLN A 490 0.93 4.50 -17.21
CA GLN A 490 0.19 3.47 -16.49
C GLN A 490 -0.95 2.91 -17.34
N ALA A 491 -1.71 3.80 -18.00
CA ALA A 491 -2.76 3.38 -18.93
C ALA A 491 -2.19 2.60 -20.13
N ALA A 492 -1.07 3.04 -20.69
CA ALA A 492 -0.41 2.35 -21.80
C ALA A 492 0.08 0.95 -21.39
N ARG A 493 0.75 0.82 -20.23
CA ARG A 493 1.20 -0.45 -19.65
C ARG A 493 0.03 -1.39 -19.39
N LEU A 494 -1.05 -0.91 -18.78
CA LEU A 494 -2.24 -1.71 -18.54
C LEU A 494 -2.87 -2.19 -19.84
N SER A 495 -2.97 -1.31 -20.85
CA SER A 495 -3.56 -1.63 -22.17
C SER A 495 -2.84 -2.76 -22.91
N GLY A 496 -1.52 -2.87 -22.73
CA GLY A 496 -0.68 -3.92 -23.34
C GLY A 496 -0.46 -5.15 -22.46
N SER A 497 -0.99 -5.15 -21.24
CA SER A 497 -0.74 -6.23 -20.28
C SER A 497 -1.70 -7.41 -20.46
N ALA A 498 -1.23 -8.59 -20.04
CA ALA A 498 -2.07 -9.79 -19.96
C ALA A 498 -3.17 -9.68 -18.87
N ALA A 499 -3.12 -8.67 -17.99
CA ALA A 499 -4.16 -8.46 -16.99
C ALA A 499 -5.53 -8.23 -17.64
N LEU A 500 -5.56 -7.56 -18.80
CA LEU A 500 -6.80 -7.34 -19.56
C LEU A 500 -7.31 -8.59 -20.29
N ASP A 501 -6.61 -9.72 -20.22
CA ASP A 501 -7.16 -11.03 -20.61
C ASP A 501 -8.04 -11.64 -19.51
N ALA A 502 -7.87 -11.22 -18.25
CA ALA A 502 -8.74 -11.60 -17.14
C ALA A 502 -10.06 -10.83 -17.15
N ASP A 503 -11.05 -11.31 -16.41
CA ASP A 503 -12.38 -10.70 -16.31
C ASP A 503 -12.28 -9.21 -15.93
N PRO A 504 -13.01 -8.28 -16.59
CA PRO A 504 -12.83 -6.85 -16.35
C PRO A 504 -13.13 -6.44 -14.90
N SER A 505 -14.06 -7.13 -14.23
CA SER A 505 -14.36 -6.90 -12.81
C SER A 505 -13.20 -7.27 -11.90
N ASP A 506 -12.43 -8.30 -12.25
CA ASP A 506 -11.23 -8.69 -11.50
C ASP A 506 -10.14 -7.61 -11.63
N VAL A 507 -9.95 -7.07 -12.83
CA VAL A 507 -9.02 -5.95 -13.08
C VAL A 507 -9.45 -4.70 -12.31
N ALA A 508 -10.74 -4.35 -12.37
CA ALA A 508 -11.29 -3.19 -11.66
C ALA A 508 -11.16 -3.32 -10.14
N LEU A 509 -11.44 -4.52 -9.59
CA LEU A 509 -11.27 -4.79 -8.17
C LEU A 509 -9.79 -4.60 -7.76
N SER A 510 -8.88 -5.16 -8.55
CA SER A 510 -7.43 -5.10 -8.30
C SER A 510 -6.90 -3.66 -8.31
N LEU A 511 -7.41 -2.82 -9.22
CA LEU A 511 -7.08 -1.40 -9.27
C LEU A 511 -7.67 -0.63 -8.08
N ALA A 512 -8.91 -0.95 -7.69
CA ALA A 512 -9.62 -0.26 -6.61
C ALA A 512 -9.04 -0.56 -5.22
N THR A 513 -8.62 -1.80 -4.96
CA THR A 513 -8.21 -2.24 -3.62
C THR A 513 -6.70 -2.43 -3.48
N GLY A 514 -5.97 -2.72 -4.57
CA GLY A 514 -4.56 -3.06 -4.54
C GLY A 514 -3.60 -1.97 -5.03
N ARG A 515 -4.07 -0.75 -5.31
CA ARG A 515 -3.23 0.36 -5.79
C ARG A 515 -3.44 1.64 -4.98
N THR A 516 -2.36 2.39 -4.78
CA THR A 516 -2.39 3.71 -4.13
C THR A 516 -3.12 4.71 -5.00
N ALA A 517 -4.04 5.49 -4.41
CA ALA A 517 -4.80 6.53 -5.10
C ALA A 517 -4.09 7.90 -5.06
N PHE A 518 -3.17 8.13 -5.99
CA PHE A 518 -2.38 9.36 -6.13
C PHE A 518 -3.19 10.58 -6.59
N GLU A 519 -2.53 11.72 -6.72
CA GLU A 519 -3.14 13.02 -6.99
C GLU A 519 -3.66 13.13 -8.43
N HIS A 520 -2.91 12.68 -9.44
CA HIS A 520 -3.38 12.69 -10.82
C HIS A 520 -4.17 11.42 -11.09
N ARG A 521 -5.47 11.54 -11.39
CA ARG A 521 -6.39 10.40 -11.48
C ARG A 521 -7.10 10.35 -12.83
N ALA A 522 -7.40 9.14 -13.27
CA ALA A 522 -8.28 8.90 -14.42
C ALA A 522 -9.21 7.72 -14.18
N VAL A 523 -10.42 7.79 -14.75
CA VAL A 523 -11.39 6.71 -14.78
C VAL A 523 -11.77 6.41 -16.22
N VAL A 524 -11.55 5.16 -16.64
CA VAL A 524 -11.92 4.65 -17.96
C VAL A 524 -13.07 3.68 -17.80
N VAL A 525 -14.23 4.05 -18.33
CA VAL A 525 -15.44 3.21 -18.31
C VAL A 525 -15.58 2.52 -19.66
N GLY A 526 -15.74 1.20 -19.65
CA GLY A 526 -15.94 0.40 -20.87
C GLY A 526 -16.86 -0.79 -20.64
N THR A 527 -17.28 -1.44 -21.73
CA THR A 527 -18.26 -2.54 -21.70
C THR A 527 -17.63 -3.92 -21.77
N ASP A 528 -16.44 -4.03 -22.36
CA ASP A 528 -15.74 -5.30 -22.52
C ASP A 528 -14.22 -5.08 -22.63
N HIS A 529 -13.46 -6.18 -22.69
CA HIS A 529 -12.00 -6.16 -22.75
C HIS A 529 -11.46 -5.39 -23.96
N GLN A 530 -12.12 -5.44 -25.13
CA GLN A 530 -11.66 -4.77 -26.34
C GLN A 530 -11.91 -3.27 -26.28
N ASP A 531 -13.09 -2.86 -25.80
CA ASP A 531 -13.42 -1.45 -25.58
C ASP A 531 -12.48 -0.83 -24.53
N LEU A 532 -12.25 -1.53 -23.41
CA LEU A 532 -11.32 -1.08 -22.37
C LEU A 532 -9.89 -0.92 -22.89
N ARG A 533 -9.37 -1.91 -23.63
CA ARG A 533 -8.05 -1.81 -24.27
C ARG A 533 -7.95 -0.60 -25.21
N LYS A 534 -8.96 -0.41 -26.07
CA LYS A 534 -9.00 0.70 -27.02
C LYS A 534 -8.98 2.05 -26.29
N ARG A 535 -9.81 2.22 -25.27
CA ARG A 535 -9.92 3.46 -24.49
C ARG A 535 -8.66 3.76 -23.69
N LEU A 536 -8.08 2.75 -23.03
CA LEU A 536 -6.82 2.89 -22.30
C LEU A 536 -5.68 3.27 -23.24
N ARG A 537 -5.58 2.64 -24.42
CA ARG A 537 -4.58 2.98 -25.43
C ARG A 537 -4.76 4.42 -25.93
N ALA A 538 -5.99 4.83 -26.22
CA ALA A 538 -6.30 6.20 -26.64
C ALA A 538 -5.92 7.21 -25.53
N PHE A 539 -6.27 6.93 -24.28
CA PHE A 539 -5.92 7.78 -23.14
C PHE A 539 -4.40 7.86 -22.93
N GLY A 540 -3.69 6.72 -22.99
CA GLY A 540 -2.23 6.68 -22.89
C GLY A 540 -1.52 7.46 -24.00
N ALA A 541 -2.11 7.51 -25.21
CA ALA A 541 -1.62 8.33 -26.31
C ALA A 541 -1.95 9.83 -26.17
N GLY A 542 -2.69 10.24 -25.13
CA GLY A 542 -3.14 11.62 -24.94
C GLY A 542 -4.33 12.02 -25.82
N ASP A 543 -5.08 11.06 -26.35
CA ASP A 543 -6.26 11.33 -27.17
C ASP A 543 -7.45 11.77 -26.28
N LEU A 544 -7.95 12.98 -26.56
CA LEU A 544 -9.13 13.55 -25.90
C LEU A 544 -10.41 12.76 -26.20
N ALA A 545 -10.45 11.99 -27.29
CA ALA A 545 -11.57 11.13 -27.66
C ALA A 545 -11.61 9.79 -26.88
N SER A 546 -10.63 9.52 -26.00
CA SER A 546 -10.61 8.31 -25.15
C SER A 546 -11.86 8.14 -24.29
N GLY A 547 -12.53 9.26 -23.97
CA GLY A 547 -13.66 9.27 -23.05
C GLY A 547 -13.25 8.91 -21.62
N ALA A 548 -11.97 9.05 -21.25
CA ALA A 548 -11.54 8.95 -19.86
C ALA A 548 -11.96 10.22 -19.09
N VAL A 549 -12.44 10.05 -17.87
CA VAL A 549 -12.60 11.18 -16.94
C VAL A 549 -11.26 11.37 -16.24
N GLN A 550 -10.64 12.54 -16.33
CA GLN A 550 -9.33 12.81 -15.74
C GLN A 550 -9.35 14.10 -14.92
N GLY A 551 -8.50 14.16 -13.89
CA GLY A 551 -8.42 15.30 -13.00
C GLY A 551 -7.24 15.21 -12.03
N ARG A 552 -7.19 16.16 -11.10
CA ARG A 552 -6.21 16.19 -10.02
C ARG A 552 -6.95 16.29 -8.69
N ALA A 553 -6.77 15.29 -7.85
CA ALA A 553 -7.32 15.24 -6.51
C ALA A 553 -6.76 16.35 -5.64
N ARG A 554 -7.65 16.93 -4.84
CA ARG A 554 -7.36 17.98 -3.85
C ARG A 554 -8.18 17.68 -2.60
N ASP A 555 -7.83 18.32 -1.49
CA ASP A 555 -8.68 18.29 -0.32
C ASP A 555 -10.02 18.96 -0.64
N LEU A 556 -11.10 18.33 -0.25
CA LEU A 556 -12.47 18.78 -0.48
C LEU A 556 -13.14 19.04 0.87
N GLY A 557 -14.09 19.97 0.87
CA GLY A 557 -15.01 20.17 1.97
C GLY A 557 -16.19 19.21 1.92
N GLY A 558 -17.26 19.53 2.63
CA GLY A 558 -18.43 18.67 2.73
C GLY A 558 -19.18 18.48 1.40
N THR A 559 -19.89 17.36 1.29
CA THR A 559 -20.70 16.97 0.13
C THR A 559 -22.16 17.38 0.26
N VAL A 560 -22.68 18.02 -0.78
CA VAL A 560 -24.07 18.45 -0.92
C VAL A 560 -24.75 17.65 -2.03
N LEU A 561 -25.82 16.92 -1.69
CA LEU A 561 -26.74 16.41 -2.70
C LEU A 561 -27.77 17.48 -3.06
N VAL A 562 -27.86 17.80 -4.34
CA VAL A 562 -28.74 18.83 -4.90
C VAL A 562 -29.89 18.16 -5.64
N PHE A 563 -31.11 18.52 -5.28
CA PHE A 563 -32.35 17.95 -5.79
C PHE A 563 -33.12 19.00 -6.60
N PRO A 564 -33.11 18.92 -7.95
CA PRO A 564 -33.74 19.93 -8.77
C PRO A 564 -35.27 19.86 -8.77
N GLY A 565 -35.88 20.93 -9.26
CA GLY A 565 -37.31 21.02 -9.55
C GLY A 565 -37.72 20.25 -10.83
N GLN A 566 -38.88 20.63 -11.38
CA GLN A 566 -39.34 20.12 -12.67
C GLN A 566 -38.49 20.67 -13.84
N GLY A 567 -38.26 19.86 -14.87
CA GLY A 567 -37.49 20.23 -16.07
C GLY A 567 -36.40 19.22 -16.46
N SER A 568 -36.02 18.33 -15.54
CA SER A 568 -35.02 17.28 -15.74
C SER A 568 -35.60 15.97 -16.31
N GLN A 569 -36.93 15.82 -16.33
CA GLN A 569 -37.61 14.59 -16.76
C GLN A 569 -37.49 14.30 -18.26
N TRP A 570 -37.55 13.02 -18.62
CA TRP A 570 -37.67 12.52 -19.99
C TRP A 570 -38.19 11.08 -19.99
N ALA A 571 -38.79 10.63 -21.11
CA ALA A 571 -39.34 9.28 -21.24
C ALA A 571 -38.25 8.21 -21.13
N GLY A 572 -38.40 7.23 -20.24
CA GLY A 572 -37.40 6.18 -20.03
C GLY A 572 -36.20 6.58 -19.17
N MET A 573 -36.26 7.70 -18.45
CA MET A 573 -35.13 8.26 -17.70
C MET A 573 -34.49 7.38 -16.63
N SER A 574 -35.17 6.32 -16.20
CA SER A 574 -34.68 5.39 -15.17
C SER A 574 -34.37 3.98 -15.70
N ARG A 575 -34.85 3.65 -16.91
CA ARG A 575 -34.90 2.27 -17.42
C ARG A 575 -33.50 1.67 -17.58
N GLY A 576 -32.62 2.34 -18.32
CA GLY A 576 -31.27 1.83 -18.59
C GLY A 576 -30.46 1.57 -17.32
N LEU A 577 -30.63 2.43 -16.32
CA LEU A 577 -29.96 2.28 -15.03
C LEU A 577 -30.61 1.19 -14.16
N ALA A 578 -31.94 1.05 -14.17
CA ALA A 578 -32.64 -0.01 -13.45
C ALA A 578 -32.31 -1.40 -14.01
N ASP A 579 -32.16 -1.52 -15.33
CA ASP A 579 -31.76 -2.78 -15.98
C ASP A 579 -30.32 -3.20 -15.60
N ALA A 580 -29.42 -2.23 -15.39
CA ALA A 580 -28.00 -2.47 -15.14
C ALA A 580 -27.58 -2.42 -13.66
N SER A 581 -28.37 -1.80 -12.77
CA SER A 581 -28.03 -1.62 -11.35
C SER A 581 -29.13 -2.17 -10.44
N PRO A 582 -28.89 -3.34 -9.81
CA PRO A 582 -29.83 -3.92 -8.84
C PRO A 582 -30.11 -3.00 -7.65
N VAL A 583 -29.13 -2.20 -7.22
CA VAL A 583 -29.27 -1.24 -6.12
C VAL A 583 -30.26 -0.14 -6.48
N PHE A 584 -30.11 0.44 -7.67
CA PHE A 584 -31.01 1.48 -8.16
C PHE A 584 -32.42 0.91 -8.39
N ALA A 585 -32.54 -0.25 -9.03
CA ALA A 585 -33.82 -0.91 -9.29
C ALA A 585 -34.59 -1.22 -8.01
N ARG A 586 -33.90 -1.70 -6.97
CA ARG A 586 -34.50 -1.95 -5.66
C ARG A 586 -35.09 -0.67 -5.05
N HIS A 587 -34.30 0.40 -4.95
CA HIS A 587 -34.78 1.65 -4.36
C HIS A 587 -35.85 2.33 -5.23
N LEU A 588 -35.77 2.22 -6.55
CA LEU A 588 -36.81 2.70 -7.44
C LEU A 588 -38.14 1.95 -7.22
N THR A 589 -38.07 0.64 -6.97
CA THR A 589 -39.24 -0.20 -6.65
C THR A 589 -39.83 0.19 -5.29
N GLU A 590 -39.01 0.35 -4.26
CA GLU A 590 -39.45 0.79 -2.92
C GLU A 590 -40.20 2.12 -2.99
N VAL A 591 -39.68 3.10 -3.75
CA VAL A 591 -40.37 4.39 -3.90
C VAL A 591 -41.64 4.26 -4.74
N ALA A 592 -41.64 3.43 -5.79
CA ALA A 592 -42.84 3.16 -6.59
C ALA A 592 -43.96 2.55 -5.74
N GLU A 593 -43.63 1.63 -4.84
CA GLU A 593 -44.57 1.02 -3.88
C GLU A 593 -45.11 2.05 -2.89
N ALA A 594 -44.27 2.97 -2.39
CA ALA A 594 -44.71 4.05 -1.51
C ALA A 594 -45.62 5.08 -2.21
N LEU A 595 -45.44 5.31 -3.52
CA LEU A 595 -46.30 6.21 -4.29
C LEU A 595 -47.67 5.60 -4.62
N GLN A 596 -47.72 4.29 -4.82
CA GLN A 596 -48.90 3.59 -5.34
C GLN A 596 -50.21 3.86 -4.59
N PRO A 597 -50.28 3.94 -3.24
CA PRO A 597 -51.51 4.21 -2.51
C PRO A 597 -52.12 5.59 -2.76
N HIS A 598 -51.33 6.53 -3.31
CA HIS A 598 -51.73 7.94 -3.44
C HIS A 598 -52.13 8.34 -4.87
N VAL A 599 -51.92 7.47 -5.87
CA VAL A 599 -52.14 7.76 -7.29
C VAL A 599 -53.13 6.78 -7.94
N ASP A 600 -53.77 7.21 -9.03
CA ASP A 600 -54.73 6.42 -9.83
C ASP A 600 -54.10 5.77 -11.08
N TRP A 601 -52.79 5.92 -11.25
CA TRP A 601 -51.97 5.32 -12.32
C TRP A 601 -50.90 4.40 -11.70
N SER A 602 -50.17 3.64 -12.53
CA SER A 602 -49.09 2.74 -12.09
C SER A 602 -47.75 3.49 -12.07
N PRO A 603 -47.14 3.77 -10.89
CA PRO A 603 -45.79 4.32 -10.81
C PRO A 603 -44.76 3.44 -11.51
N ARG A 604 -44.93 2.13 -11.43
CA ARG A 604 -44.09 1.16 -12.13
C ARG A 604 -44.13 1.38 -13.64
N ASP A 605 -45.31 1.54 -14.23
CA ASP A 605 -45.42 1.67 -15.69
C ASP A 605 -44.75 2.96 -16.17
N VAL A 606 -44.91 4.05 -15.42
CA VAL A 606 -44.28 5.35 -15.72
C VAL A 606 -42.75 5.28 -15.56
N LEU A 607 -42.25 4.74 -14.45
CA LEU A 607 -40.81 4.71 -14.17
C LEU A 607 -40.04 3.80 -15.12
N TRP A 608 -40.59 2.63 -15.47
CA TRP A 608 -39.99 1.71 -16.44
C TRP A 608 -40.37 2.00 -17.89
N ASN A 609 -41.19 3.03 -18.14
CA ASN A 609 -41.67 3.42 -19.46
C ASN A 609 -42.32 2.25 -20.21
N LEU A 610 -43.26 1.56 -19.53
CA LEU A 610 -44.03 0.44 -20.08
C LEU A 610 -45.18 0.93 -20.97
N PRO A 611 -45.67 0.10 -21.91
CA PRO A 611 -46.83 0.46 -22.73
C PRO A 611 -48.05 0.83 -21.88
N GLY A 612 -48.68 1.98 -22.17
CA GLY A 612 -49.84 2.47 -21.43
C GLY A 612 -49.51 3.39 -20.24
N ALA A 613 -48.23 3.68 -19.99
CA ALA A 613 -47.80 4.62 -18.95
C ALA A 613 -48.46 6.01 -19.10
N ALA A 614 -48.77 6.63 -17.96
CA ALA A 614 -49.29 7.99 -17.92
C ALA A 614 -48.27 9.01 -18.47
N SER A 615 -48.77 10.04 -19.16
CA SER A 615 -47.93 11.04 -19.84
C SER A 615 -47.18 11.97 -18.87
N PHE A 616 -45.92 12.27 -19.18
CA PHE A 616 -45.13 13.32 -18.51
C PHE A 616 -45.59 14.76 -18.84
N GLU A 617 -46.71 14.94 -19.53
CA GLU A 617 -47.38 16.25 -19.63
C GLU A 617 -48.20 16.58 -18.37
N ARG A 618 -48.56 15.58 -17.57
CA ARG A 618 -49.31 15.73 -16.33
C ARG A 618 -48.39 16.03 -15.14
N VAL A 619 -48.63 17.14 -14.44
CA VAL A 619 -47.84 17.52 -13.24
C VAL A 619 -47.93 16.49 -12.11
N ASP A 620 -49.12 15.90 -11.94
CA ASP A 620 -49.41 14.86 -10.97
C ASP A 620 -48.77 13.49 -11.31
N VAL A 621 -48.12 13.39 -12.48
CA VAL A 621 -47.26 12.26 -12.88
C VAL A 621 -45.78 12.64 -12.78
N VAL A 622 -45.40 13.83 -13.27
CA VAL A 622 -44.00 14.27 -13.34
C VAL A 622 -43.35 14.43 -11.98
N GLN A 623 -44.01 15.09 -11.02
CA GLN A 623 -43.37 15.34 -9.72
C GLN A 623 -43.14 14.06 -8.92
N PRO A 624 -44.11 13.13 -8.79
CA PRO A 624 -43.86 11.83 -8.14
C PRO A 624 -42.79 11.01 -8.84
N ALA A 625 -42.76 10.99 -10.19
CA ALA A 625 -41.77 10.24 -10.93
C ALA A 625 -40.35 10.83 -10.77
N LEU A 626 -40.21 12.16 -10.78
CA LEU A 626 -38.93 12.82 -10.49
C LEU A 626 -38.47 12.53 -9.06
N PHE A 627 -39.37 12.61 -8.07
CA PHE A 627 -39.07 12.26 -6.68
C PHE A 627 -38.50 10.83 -6.58
N ALA A 628 -39.15 9.85 -7.21
CA ALA A 628 -38.69 8.46 -7.22
C ALA A 628 -37.28 8.31 -7.79
N VAL A 629 -37.01 8.92 -8.95
CA VAL A 629 -35.68 8.85 -9.58
C VAL A 629 -34.63 9.58 -8.74
N MET A 630 -34.94 10.77 -8.21
CA MET A 630 -34.01 11.53 -7.38
C MET A 630 -33.61 10.79 -6.10
N VAL A 631 -34.58 10.18 -5.41
CA VAL A 631 -34.34 9.38 -4.20
C VAL A 631 -33.53 8.12 -4.54
N ALA A 632 -33.90 7.39 -5.59
CA ALA A 632 -33.15 6.21 -6.01
C ALA A 632 -31.70 6.53 -6.44
N LEU A 633 -31.47 7.66 -7.11
CA LEU A 633 -30.13 8.14 -7.46
C LEU A 633 -29.32 8.52 -6.21
N ALA A 634 -29.92 9.20 -5.23
CA ALA A 634 -29.26 9.51 -3.97
C ALA A 634 -28.81 8.24 -3.23
N ARG A 635 -29.66 7.21 -3.16
CA ARG A 635 -29.29 5.91 -2.58
C ARG A 635 -28.18 5.20 -3.37
N LEU A 636 -28.15 5.36 -4.69
CA LEU A 636 -27.06 4.83 -5.51
C LEU A 636 -25.74 5.57 -5.23
N TRP A 637 -25.73 6.90 -5.07
CA TRP A 637 -24.55 7.64 -4.65
C TRP A 637 -24.04 7.18 -3.27
N GLU A 638 -24.94 7.04 -2.29
CA GLU A 638 -24.61 6.53 -0.96
C GLU A 638 -24.04 5.11 -1.00
N HIS A 639 -24.54 4.27 -1.91
CA HIS A 639 -24.02 2.93 -2.11
C HIS A 639 -22.53 2.97 -2.47
N PHE A 640 -22.05 3.94 -3.26
CA PHE A 640 -20.64 4.11 -3.59
C PHE A 640 -19.83 4.92 -2.55
N GLY A 641 -20.40 5.16 -1.37
CA GLY A 641 -19.75 5.87 -0.27
C GLY A 641 -19.84 7.39 -0.35
N VAL A 642 -20.58 7.95 -1.32
CA VAL A 642 -20.82 9.40 -1.44
C VAL A 642 -22.05 9.75 -0.60
N ARG A 643 -21.82 10.07 0.67
CA ARG A 643 -22.87 10.45 1.63
C ARG A 643 -23.02 11.97 1.72
N PRO A 644 -24.25 12.51 1.80
CA PRO A 644 -24.46 13.95 1.99
C PRO A 644 -24.07 14.39 3.40
N ASP A 645 -23.22 15.41 3.50
CA ASP A 645 -23.10 16.25 4.70
C ASP A 645 -24.23 17.29 4.76
N ALA A 646 -24.71 17.69 3.58
CA ALA A 646 -25.84 18.59 3.39
C ALA A 646 -26.71 18.20 2.20
N VAL A 647 -27.93 18.76 2.16
CA VAL A 647 -28.84 18.68 1.03
C VAL A 647 -29.39 20.06 0.67
N ILE A 648 -29.61 20.28 -0.63
CA ILE A 648 -30.33 21.45 -1.15
C ILE A 648 -31.44 20.95 -2.07
N GLY A 649 -32.66 21.44 -1.88
CA GLY A 649 -33.77 21.20 -2.80
C GLY A 649 -34.20 22.47 -3.54
N HIS A 650 -34.62 22.32 -4.79
CA HIS A 650 -35.21 23.40 -5.58
C HIS A 650 -36.71 23.17 -5.75
N SER A 651 -37.55 24.03 -5.15
CA SER A 651 -39.02 23.88 -5.18
C SER A 651 -39.45 22.51 -4.63
N GLN A 652 -40.16 21.69 -5.43
CA GLN A 652 -40.52 20.31 -5.06
C GLN A 652 -39.31 19.48 -4.61
N GLY A 653 -38.10 19.79 -5.13
CA GLY A 653 -36.90 18.99 -4.88
C GLY A 653 -36.52 18.95 -3.40
N GLU A 654 -37.02 19.91 -2.62
CA GLU A 654 -36.91 19.91 -1.16
C GLU A 654 -37.59 18.70 -0.50
N ILE A 655 -38.61 18.09 -1.12
CA ILE A 655 -39.26 16.89 -0.60
C ILE A 655 -38.30 15.69 -0.69
N ALA A 656 -37.61 15.54 -1.82
CA ALA A 656 -36.56 14.54 -1.99
C ALA A 656 -35.38 14.81 -1.04
N ALA A 657 -34.95 16.07 -0.93
CA ALA A 657 -33.91 16.48 0.00
C ALA A 657 -34.27 16.15 1.46
N ALA A 658 -35.50 16.43 1.89
CA ALA A 658 -35.97 16.17 3.24
C ALA A 658 -36.04 14.67 3.55
N HIS A 659 -36.47 13.84 2.58
CA HIS A 659 -36.40 12.38 2.72
C HIS A 659 -34.96 11.87 2.82
N VAL A 660 -34.07 12.32 1.94
CA VAL A 660 -32.66 11.86 1.92
C VAL A 660 -31.90 12.30 3.18
N ALA A 661 -32.21 13.49 3.72
CA ALA A 661 -31.71 13.93 5.02
C ALA A 661 -32.27 13.11 6.21
N GLY A 662 -33.32 12.32 6.00
CA GLY A 662 -33.99 11.54 7.04
C GLY A 662 -35.01 12.34 7.86
N ALA A 663 -35.35 13.56 7.41
CA ALA A 663 -36.38 14.39 8.04
C ALA A 663 -37.80 13.86 7.76
N LEU A 664 -38.03 13.25 6.60
CA LEU A 664 -39.29 12.63 6.22
C LEU A 664 -39.12 11.12 5.99
N SER A 665 -40.08 10.33 6.46
CA SER A 665 -40.20 8.93 6.04
C SER A 665 -40.45 8.84 4.53
N LEU A 666 -40.24 7.66 3.94
CA LEU A 666 -40.49 7.49 2.51
C LEU A 666 -41.98 7.65 2.21
N GLU A 667 -42.84 7.11 3.08
CA GLU A 667 -44.29 7.17 2.99
C GLU A 667 -44.80 8.62 3.10
N ASP A 668 -44.27 9.39 4.06
CA ASP A 668 -44.64 10.80 4.23
C ASP A 668 -44.21 11.64 3.03
N ALA A 669 -42.97 11.47 2.56
CA ALA A 669 -42.47 12.20 1.40
C ALA A 669 -43.25 11.84 0.11
N ALA A 670 -43.60 10.57 -0.08
CA ALA A 670 -44.44 10.08 -1.16
C ALA A 670 -45.84 10.71 -1.12
N ALA A 671 -46.47 10.76 0.05
CA ALA A 671 -47.75 11.43 0.23
C ALA A 671 -47.67 12.93 -0.07
N ILE A 672 -46.67 13.63 0.48
CA ILE A 672 -46.48 15.07 0.29
C ILE A 672 -46.30 15.41 -1.20
N VAL A 673 -45.44 14.68 -1.94
CA VAL A 673 -45.20 14.97 -3.37
C VAL A 673 -46.43 14.71 -4.23
N VAL A 674 -47.21 13.66 -3.92
CA VAL A 674 -48.43 13.34 -4.66
C VAL A 674 -49.54 14.35 -4.36
N LEU A 675 -49.81 14.64 -3.09
CA LEU A 675 -50.82 15.61 -2.70
C LEU A 675 -50.52 17.01 -3.24
N ARG A 676 -49.24 17.41 -3.20
CA ARG A 676 -48.77 18.67 -3.79
C ARG A 676 -49.05 18.74 -5.29
N SER A 677 -48.70 17.69 -6.01
CA SER A 677 -48.84 17.67 -7.47
C SER A 677 -50.30 17.56 -7.93
N GLN A 678 -51.14 16.82 -7.20
CA GLN A 678 -52.60 16.80 -7.41
C GLN A 678 -53.28 18.15 -7.13
N ALA A 679 -52.79 18.90 -6.15
CA ALA A 679 -53.26 20.26 -5.89
C ALA A 679 -52.89 21.19 -7.08
N LEU A 680 -51.66 21.09 -7.59
CA LEU A 680 -51.19 21.85 -8.74
C LEU A 680 -51.97 21.57 -10.03
N ALA A 681 -52.47 20.35 -10.22
CA ALA A 681 -53.32 20.02 -11.36
C ALA A 681 -54.60 20.89 -11.42
N ALA A 682 -55.06 21.48 -10.31
CA ALA A 682 -56.23 22.38 -10.30
C ALA A 682 -55.96 23.75 -10.92
N ILE A 683 -54.69 24.14 -11.06
CA ILE A 683 -54.25 25.41 -11.66
C ILE A 683 -53.52 25.22 -13.00
N SER A 684 -53.47 23.98 -13.51
CA SER A 684 -53.00 23.67 -14.86
C SER A 684 -53.77 24.46 -15.92
N GLY A 685 -53.08 24.92 -16.95
CA GLY A 685 -53.60 25.74 -18.04
C GLY A 685 -53.81 27.22 -17.71
N ARG A 686 -53.54 27.67 -16.47
CA ARG A 686 -53.81 29.05 -16.02
C ARG A 686 -52.61 29.99 -16.10
N GLY A 687 -51.39 29.47 -16.26
CA GLY A 687 -50.18 30.28 -16.26
C GLY A 687 -48.96 29.53 -16.81
N GLY A 688 -47.77 30.05 -16.57
CA GLY A 688 -46.52 29.38 -16.96
C GLY A 688 -45.29 29.95 -16.26
N MET A 689 -44.11 29.54 -16.73
CA MET A 689 -42.82 30.06 -16.26
C MET A 689 -41.82 30.25 -17.40
N VAL A 690 -40.94 31.24 -17.29
CA VAL A 690 -39.89 31.58 -18.26
C VAL A 690 -38.54 31.73 -17.55
N SER A 691 -37.52 31.03 -18.03
CA SER A 691 -36.14 31.19 -17.59
C SER A 691 -35.46 32.30 -18.40
N VAL A 692 -34.92 33.28 -17.69
CA VAL A 692 -34.29 34.48 -18.22
C VAL A 692 -32.80 34.45 -17.85
N PRO A 693 -31.87 34.48 -18.82
CA PRO A 693 -30.42 34.43 -18.55
C PRO A 693 -29.89 35.83 -18.15
N LEU A 694 -30.50 36.43 -17.13
CA LEU A 694 -30.10 37.72 -16.57
C LEU A 694 -30.13 37.71 -15.03
N PRO A 695 -29.31 38.55 -14.38
CA PRO A 695 -29.30 38.70 -12.93
C PRO A 695 -30.65 39.17 -12.37
N ARG A 696 -31.00 38.69 -11.17
CA ARG A 696 -32.26 39.02 -10.49
C ARG A 696 -32.62 40.52 -10.54
N PRO A 697 -31.74 41.48 -10.17
CA PRO A 697 -32.14 42.89 -10.13
C PRO A 697 -32.61 43.44 -11.48
N VAL A 698 -32.03 42.93 -12.58
CA VAL A 698 -32.40 43.34 -13.95
C VAL A 698 -33.77 42.79 -14.32
N VAL A 699 -34.02 41.51 -14.01
CA VAL A 699 -35.30 40.86 -14.30
C VAL A 699 -36.40 41.40 -13.40
N GLU A 700 -36.13 41.65 -12.13
CA GLU A 700 -37.08 42.20 -11.16
C GLU A 700 -37.55 43.61 -11.54
N ALA A 701 -36.62 44.47 -11.98
CA ALA A 701 -36.96 45.79 -12.51
C ALA A 701 -37.86 45.72 -13.76
N ARG A 702 -37.65 44.71 -14.62
CA ARG A 702 -38.46 44.49 -15.83
C ARG A 702 -39.85 43.94 -15.49
N VAL A 703 -39.91 42.93 -14.61
CA VAL A 703 -41.14 42.26 -14.19
C VAL A 703 -42.09 43.21 -13.45
N ALA A 704 -41.57 44.26 -12.81
CA ALA A 704 -42.37 45.30 -12.17
C ALA A 704 -43.37 45.99 -13.12
N GLU A 705 -43.14 45.96 -14.43
CA GLU A 705 -44.08 46.50 -15.43
C GLU A 705 -45.39 45.69 -15.52
N TRP A 706 -45.41 44.43 -15.04
CA TRP A 706 -46.58 43.55 -14.95
C TRP A 706 -46.92 43.21 -13.49
N ALA A 707 -46.78 44.19 -12.59
CA ALA A 707 -47.06 44.01 -11.17
C ALA A 707 -48.42 43.33 -10.93
N GLY A 708 -48.43 42.26 -10.12
CA GLY A 708 -49.62 41.46 -9.81
C GLY A 708 -49.96 40.37 -10.83
N ARG A 709 -49.28 40.32 -11.98
CA ARG A 709 -49.45 39.29 -13.02
C ARG A 709 -48.22 38.40 -13.19
N LEU A 710 -47.04 38.96 -13.00
CA LEU A 710 -45.75 38.28 -13.06
C LEU A 710 -44.98 38.47 -11.74
N GLU A 711 -44.35 37.41 -11.26
CA GLU A 711 -43.49 37.40 -10.07
C GLU A 711 -42.17 36.67 -10.35
N ILE A 712 -41.13 36.94 -9.56
CA ILE A 712 -39.90 36.15 -9.60
C ILE A 712 -40.17 34.80 -8.95
N GLY A 713 -40.13 33.73 -9.74
CA GLY A 713 -40.39 32.36 -9.27
C GLY A 713 -39.15 31.69 -8.68
N ALA A 714 -37.96 31.90 -9.26
CA ALA A 714 -36.72 31.32 -8.75
C ALA A 714 -35.48 32.14 -9.16
N VAL A 715 -34.42 32.06 -8.36
CA VAL A 715 -33.09 32.60 -8.66
C VAL A 715 -32.10 31.44 -8.57
N ASN A 716 -31.65 30.95 -9.73
CA ASN A 716 -30.90 29.70 -9.85
C ASN A 716 -29.38 29.90 -9.89
N GLY A 717 -28.94 31.14 -10.06
CA GLY A 717 -27.56 31.54 -10.07
C GLY A 717 -27.41 33.02 -10.42
N PRO A 718 -26.18 33.55 -10.42
CA PRO A 718 -25.90 34.97 -10.67
C PRO A 718 -26.44 35.48 -12.01
N SER A 719 -26.54 34.61 -13.01
CA SER A 719 -26.99 34.94 -14.36
C SER A 719 -28.31 34.30 -14.78
N VAL A 720 -29.03 33.57 -13.90
CA VAL A 720 -30.25 32.84 -14.29
C VAL A 720 -31.37 33.08 -13.29
N THR A 721 -32.42 33.77 -13.74
CA THR A 721 -33.64 34.07 -12.99
C THR A 721 -34.86 33.49 -13.69
N VAL A 722 -35.84 32.98 -12.95
CA VAL A 722 -37.08 32.41 -13.50
C VAL A 722 -38.26 33.28 -13.10
N VAL A 723 -39.09 33.65 -14.08
CA VAL A 723 -40.32 34.43 -13.91
C VAL A 723 -41.53 33.50 -13.99
N SER A 724 -42.53 33.73 -13.15
CA SER A 724 -43.76 32.93 -13.06
C SER A 724 -44.99 33.83 -13.06
N GLY A 725 -46.06 33.41 -13.74
CA GLY A 725 -47.31 34.16 -13.75
C GLY A 725 -48.23 33.86 -14.93
N ASP A 726 -49.04 34.86 -15.31
CA ASP A 726 -50.03 34.76 -16.39
C ASP A 726 -49.39 34.40 -17.74
N ALA A 727 -50.02 33.51 -18.48
CA ALA A 727 -49.45 32.96 -19.71
C ALA A 727 -49.23 34.01 -20.81
N ASP A 728 -50.15 34.96 -20.95
CA ASP A 728 -50.11 36.06 -21.93
C ASP A 728 -49.12 37.16 -21.53
N ALA A 729 -49.02 37.49 -20.23
CA ALA A 729 -47.98 38.39 -19.74
C ALA A 729 -46.56 37.83 -19.95
N LEU A 730 -46.40 36.51 -19.83
CA LEU A 730 -45.13 35.85 -20.17
C LEU A 730 -44.83 35.90 -21.67
N ASP A 731 -45.85 35.79 -22.54
CA ASP A 731 -45.66 35.96 -24.00
C ASP A 731 -45.18 37.37 -24.34
N GLU A 732 -45.77 38.40 -23.70
CA GLU A 732 -45.31 39.78 -23.84
C GLU A 732 -43.87 39.97 -23.35
N LEU A 733 -43.52 39.39 -22.18
CA LEU A 733 -42.17 39.45 -21.63
C LEU A 733 -41.15 38.79 -22.56
N ILE A 734 -41.48 37.62 -23.12
CA ILE A 734 -40.63 36.92 -24.10
C ILE A 734 -40.40 37.81 -25.32
N ALA A 735 -41.47 38.34 -25.92
CA ALA A 735 -41.36 39.18 -27.11
C ALA A 735 -40.48 40.43 -26.87
N ARG A 736 -40.54 41.02 -25.67
CA ARG A 736 -39.68 42.16 -25.31
C ARG A 736 -38.22 41.76 -25.20
N TYR A 737 -37.90 40.68 -24.51
CA TYR A 737 -36.52 40.21 -24.42
C TYR A 737 -35.96 39.79 -25.78
N GLU A 738 -36.77 39.14 -26.63
CA GLU A 738 -36.37 38.80 -28.00
C GLU A 738 -36.08 40.06 -28.84
N ALA A 739 -36.88 41.12 -28.70
CA ALA A 739 -36.63 42.41 -29.34
C ALA A 739 -35.33 43.09 -28.85
N GLU A 740 -34.93 42.83 -27.61
CA GLU A 740 -33.67 43.29 -27.00
C GLU A 740 -32.48 42.35 -27.27
N GLY A 741 -32.69 41.27 -28.03
CA GLY A 741 -31.65 40.29 -28.35
C GLY A 741 -31.29 39.33 -27.22
N VAL A 742 -32.13 39.23 -26.18
CA VAL A 742 -31.95 38.32 -25.04
C VAL A 742 -32.75 37.04 -25.28
N ALA A 743 -32.06 35.92 -25.45
CA ALA A 743 -32.70 34.62 -25.65
C ALA A 743 -33.25 34.06 -24.32
N VAL A 744 -34.57 34.13 -24.14
CA VAL A 744 -35.27 33.54 -22.99
C VAL A 744 -35.87 32.19 -23.34
N ARG A 745 -36.08 31.33 -22.33
CA ARG A 745 -36.59 29.97 -22.54
C ARG A 745 -37.85 29.74 -21.72
N ARG A 746 -38.96 29.44 -22.39
CA ARG A 746 -40.17 28.97 -21.71
C ARG A 746 -39.94 27.61 -21.06
N VAL A 747 -40.29 27.50 -19.78
CA VAL A 747 -40.26 26.24 -19.05
C VAL A 747 -41.46 25.41 -19.51
N ARG A 748 -41.26 24.11 -19.78
CA ARG A 748 -42.33 23.21 -20.24
C ARG A 748 -43.24 22.81 -19.07
N ILE A 749 -44.03 23.78 -18.61
CA ILE A 749 -45.10 23.66 -17.62
C ILE A 749 -46.24 24.61 -18.02
N ASP A 750 -47.46 24.24 -17.67
CA ASP A 750 -48.71 24.96 -17.99
C ASP A 750 -49.37 25.57 -16.74
N TYR A 751 -48.62 25.70 -15.66
CA TYR A 751 -49.06 26.35 -14.41
C TYR A 751 -47.97 27.29 -13.88
N ALA A 752 -48.37 28.28 -13.08
CA ALA A 752 -47.48 29.29 -12.52
C ALA A 752 -47.21 29.06 -11.01
N SER A 753 -46.35 28.10 -10.68
CA SER A 753 -45.87 27.94 -9.28
C SER A 753 -44.98 29.10 -8.85
N HIS A 754 -44.85 29.36 -7.55
CA HIS A 754 -44.06 30.49 -7.02
C HIS A 754 -44.61 31.86 -7.46
N SER A 755 -45.94 31.95 -7.54
CA SER A 755 -46.69 33.18 -7.87
C SER A 755 -48.02 33.20 -7.10
N ALA A 756 -48.78 34.29 -7.20
CA ALA A 756 -50.13 34.40 -6.66
C ALA A 756 -51.07 33.26 -7.10
N HIS A 757 -50.81 32.59 -8.23
CA HIS A 757 -51.59 31.43 -8.67
C HIS A 757 -51.59 30.27 -7.65
N ALA A 758 -50.54 30.15 -6.83
CA ALA A 758 -50.47 29.13 -5.78
C ALA A 758 -51.48 29.34 -4.63
N GLU A 759 -52.03 30.55 -4.47
CA GLU A 759 -53.00 30.86 -3.41
C GLU A 759 -54.31 30.08 -3.61
N ALA A 760 -54.67 29.79 -4.87
CA ALA A 760 -55.86 29.01 -5.21
C ALA A 760 -55.84 27.57 -4.69
N VAL A 761 -54.65 27.05 -4.31
CA VAL A 761 -54.47 25.68 -3.82
C VAL A 761 -54.08 25.63 -2.34
N ARG A 762 -54.02 26.79 -1.65
CA ARG A 762 -53.61 26.89 -0.24
C ARG A 762 -54.41 26.01 0.69
N ASP A 763 -55.73 26.20 0.71
CA ASP A 763 -56.62 25.51 1.66
C ASP A 763 -56.60 24.00 1.44
N ARG A 764 -56.48 23.58 0.17
CA ARG A 764 -56.35 22.16 -0.19
C ARG A 764 -55.05 21.55 0.34
N LEU A 765 -53.92 22.25 0.19
CA LEU A 765 -52.62 21.78 0.71
C LEU A 765 -52.62 21.72 2.25
N LEU A 766 -53.09 22.76 2.91
CA LEU A 766 -53.14 22.81 4.38
C LEU A 766 -54.10 21.77 4.97
N ALA A 767 -55.16 21.37 4.26
CA ALA A 767 -56.08 20.33 4.71
C ALA A 767 -55.50 18.91 4.54
N CYS A 768 -54.69 18.67 3.51
CA CYS A 768 -54.22 17.32 3.17
C CYS A 768 -52.85 16.94 3.78
N LEU A 769 -52.01 17.92 4.13
CA LEU A 769 -50.64 17.69 4.64
C LEU A 769 -50.42 17.55 6.17
N PRO A 770 -51.37 17.82 7.11
CA PRO A 770 -51.09 17.78 8.56
C PRO A 770 -50.66 16.43 9.15
N GLY A 771 -50.82 15.32 8.43
CA GLY A 771 -50.51 13.96 8.89
C GLY A 771 -49.06 13.51 8.72
N HIS A 772 -48.15 14.39 8.26
CA HIS A 772 -46.80 14.03 7.82
C HIS A 772 -45.71 14.83 8.55
N PRO A 773 -45.48 14.58 9.86
CA PRO A 773 -44.57 15.39 10.66
C PRO A 773 -43.09 15.10 10.32
N ALA A 774 -42.37 16.15 9.96
CA ALA A 774 -40.92 16.09 9.78
C ALA A 774 -40.18 16.01 11.13
N ARG A 775 -38.98 15.44 11.10
CA ARG A 775 -38.11 15.26 12.27
C ARG A 775 -36.80 16.03 12.10
N PRO A 776 -36.11 16.39 13.20
CA PRO A 776 -34.74 16.90 13.14
C PRO A 776 -33.80 15.91 12.44
N SER A 777 -32.94 16.44 11.58
CA SER A 777 -31.96 15.68 10.78
C SER A 777 -30.53 16.00 11.22
N GLY A 778 -29.64 15.00 11.22
CA GLY A 778 -28.20 15.19 11.37
C GLY A 778 -27.51 15.73 10.11
N VAL A 779 -28.12 15.54 8.94
CA VAL A 779 -27.68 16.10 7.65
C VAL A 779 -28.18 17.54 7.54
N ALA A 780 -27.30 18.48 7.20
CA ALA A 780 -27.68 19.89 7.10
C ALA A 780 -28.65 20.13 5.93
N PHE A 781 -29.76 20.82 6.20
CA PHE A 781 -30.77 21.13 5.19
C PHE A 781 -30.72 22.61 4.84
N TYR A 782 -30.39 22.93 3.59
CA TYR A 782 -30.39 24.29 3.07
C TYR A 782 -31.64 24.50 2.20
N SER A 783 -32.52 25.37 2.68
CA SER A 783 -33.82 25.62 2.08
C SER A 783 -33.72 26.66 0.98
N GLY A 784 -34.24 26.34 -0.20
CA GLY A 784 -34.49 27.30 -1.26
C GLY A 784 -35.62 28.28 -0.91
N LEU A 785 -36.48 27.98 0.06
CA LEU A 785 -37.44 28.96 0.57
C LEU A 785 -36.77 30.02 1.45
N THR A 786 -35.87 29.62 2.37
CA THR A 786 -35.24 30.55 3.34
C THR A 786 -33.91 31.15 2.85
N GLY A 787 -33.28 30.55 1.84
CA GLY A 787 -31.96 30.96 1.32
C GLY A 787 -30.79 30.54 2.22
N GLY A 788 -31.02 29.69 3.22
CA GLY A 788 -30.02 29.29 4.20
C GLY A 788 -30.36 27.98 4.91
N ARG A 789 -29.57 27.65 5.93
CA ARG A 789 -29.77 26.45 6.75
C ARG A 789 -31.08 26.56 7.55
N LEU A 790 -31.84 25.47 7.60
CA LEU A 790 -33.13 25.36 8.29
C LEU A 790 -33.12 24.13 9.21
N ASP A 791 -33.80 24.21 10.36
CA ASP A 791 -34.14 23.02 11.14
C ASP A 791 -35.28 22.26 10.46
N THR A 792 -35.05 20.98 10.16
CA THR A 792 -36.02 20.16 9.44
C THR A 792 -37.29 19.86 10.24
N ALA A 793 -37.31 20.11 11.56
CA ALA A 793 -38.54 20.08 12.34
C ALA A 793 -39.56 21.16 11.91
N GLU A 794 -39.13 22.21 11.20
CA GLU A 794 -39.98 23.28 10.70
C GLU A 794 -40.69 22.94 9.37
N LEU A 795 -40.47 21.75 8.80
CA LEU A 795 -41.03 21.32 7.51
C LEU A 795 -42.50 20.84 7.62
N ASP A 796 -43.37 21.71 8.15
CA ASP A 796 -44.80 21.46 8.32
C ASP A 796 -45.63 21.75 7.05
N ALA A 797 -46.96 21.58 7.15
CA ALA A 797 -47.87 21.85 6.03
C ALA A 797 -47.80 23.31 5.53
N ASP A 798 -47.58 24.28 6.43
CA ASP A 798 -47.46 25.69 6.06
C ASP A 798 -46.13 25.95 5.34
N TYR A 799 -45.05 25.32 5.78
CA TYR A 799 -43.77 25.33 5.06
C TYR A 799 -43.93 24.83 3.62
N TRP A 800 -44.58 23.69 3.40
CA TRP A 800 -44.76 23.14 2.06
C TRP A 800 -45.63 24.02 1.16
N TYR A 801 -46.63 24.71 1.72
CA TYR A 801 -47.38 25.74 1.01
C TYR A 801 -46.51 26.95 0.68
N ARG A 802 -45.75 27.49 1.64
CA ARG A 802 -44.83 28.62 1.43
C ARG A 802 -43.75 28.31 0.40
N ASN A 803 -43.20 27.09 0.42
CA ASN A 803 -42.27 26.58 -0.59
C ASN A 803 -42.90 26.63 -1.98
N LEU A 804 -44.20 26.35 -2.13
CA LEU A 804 -44.90 26.45 -3.40
C LEU A 804 -45.25 27.90 -3.81
N ARG A 805 -45.55 28.78 -2.86
CA ARG A 805 -46.03 30.14 -3.11
C ARG A 805 -44.90 31.15 -3.37
N HIS A 806 -43.79 31.05 -2.66
CA HIS A 806 -42.74 32.07 -2.66
C HIS A 806 -41.57 31.73 -3.58
N THR A 807 -40.78 32.74 -3.90
CA THR A 807 -39.56 32.65 -4.72
C THR A 807 -38.57 31.63 -4.16
N VAL A 808 -38.03 30.79 -5.04
CA VAL A 808 -36.92 29.86 -4.70
C VAL A 808 -35.58 30.62 -4.77
N ARG A 809 -34.97 30.84 -3.62
CA ARG A 809 -33.66 31.48 -3.38
C ARG A 809 -32.53 30.45 -3.39
N PHE A 810 -32.39 29.74 -4.51
CA PHE A 810 -31.45 28.63 -4.65
C PHE A 810 -29.99 29.10 -4.63
N ASP A 811 -29.70 30.24 -5.25
CA ASP A 811 -28.39 30.88 -5.23
C ASP A 811 -27.92 31.22 -3.81
N GLU A 812 -28.80 31.79 -2.98
CA GLU A 812 -28.54 32.08 -1.57
C GLU A 812 -28.23 30.79 -0.79
N ALA A 813 -29.01 29.72 -1.00
CA ALA A 813 -28.83 28.43 -0.33
C ALA A 813 -27.48 27.76 -0.69
N VAL A 814 -27.10 27.76 -1.97
CA VAL A 814 -25.79 27.26 -2.43
C VAL A 814 -24.65 28.11 -1.86
N THR A 815 -24.82 29.43 -1.84
CA THR A 815 -23.81 30.34 -1.28
C THR A 815 -23.65 30.14 0.22
N ALA A 816 -24.74 29.89 0.95
CA ALA A 816 -24.71 29.57 2.37
C ALA A 816 -23.98 28.24 2.64
N ALA A 817 -24.30 27.18 1.89
CA ALA A 817 -23.60 25.90 2.01
C ALA A 817 -22.09 26.04 1.70
N LEU A 818 -21.72 26.82 0.68
CA LEU A 818 -20.33 27.08 0.36
C LEU A 818 -19.59 27.84 1.49
N ARG A 819 -20.26 28.80 2.14
CA ARG A 819 -19.71 29.52 3.31
C ARG A 819 -19.49 28.59 4.51
N ASP A 820 -20.33 27.59 4.67
CA ASP A 820 -20.24 26.59 5.74
C ASP A 820 -19.23 25.47 5.46
N GLY A 821 -18.45 25.59 4.38
CA GLY A 821 -17.34 24.68 4.06
C GLY A 821 -17.72 23.51 3.15
N HIS A 822 -18.90 23.53 2.51
CA HIS A 822 -19.25 22.52 1.51
C HIS A 822 -18.69 22.89 0.13
N THR A 823 -17.96 21.97 -0.52
CA THR A 823 -17.32 22.24 -1.82
C THR A 823 -17.60 21.21 -2.90
N VAL A 824 -18.33 20.15 -2.57
CA VAL A 824 -18.72 19.07 -3.48
C VAL A 824 -20.22 19.12 -3.69
N PHE A 825 -20.69 19.44 -4.90
CA PHE A 825 -22.11 19.56 -5.22
C PHE A 825 -22.51 18.52 -6.27
N VAL A 826 -23.44 17.64 -5.92
CA VAL A 826 -23.89 16.53 -6.78
C VAL A 826 -25.37 16.70 -7.06
N GLU A 827 -25.73 17.01 -8.31
CA GLU A 827 -27.13 17.07 -8.72
C GLU A 827 -27.66 15.65 -8.96
N ALA A 828 -28.46 15.14 -8.01
CA ALA A 828 -29.04 13.80 -8.01
C ALA A 828 -30.29 13.74 -8.91
N SER A 829 -30.10 13.88 -10.23
CA SER A 829 -31.21 14.07 -11.18
C SER A 829 -31.07 13.28 -12.49
N PRO A 830 -32.18 13.03 -13.20
CA PRO A 830 -32.17 12.38 -14.53
C PRO A 830 -31.55 13.25 -15.64
N HIS A 831 -31.35 14.55 -15.39
CA HIS A 831 -30.67 15.48 -16.30
C HIS A 831 -30.23 16.75 -15.56
N PRO A 832 -28.96 17.18 -15.66
CA PRO A 832 -28.46 18.36 -14.96
C PRO A 832 -29.13 19.63 -15.46
N ILE A 833 -29.81 20.35 -14.56
CA ILE A 833 -30.40 21.66 -14.86
C ILE A 833 -29.93 22.76 -13.90
N LEU A 834 -29.36 22.42 -12.74
CA LEU A 834 -28.84 23.36 -11.75
C LEU A 834 -27.31 23.42 -11.75
N VAL A 835 -26.62 22.40 -12.27
CA VAL A 835 -25.15 22.37 -12.39
C VAL A 835 -24.54 23.68 -12.94
N PRO A 836 -25.05 24.31 -14.01
CA PRO A 836 -24.47 25.57 -14.51
C PRO A 836 -24.54 26.71 -13.48
N GLY A 837 -25.69 26.89 -12.83
CA GLY A 837 -25.87 27.93 -11.81
C GLY A 837 -25.01 27.70 -10.57
N VAL A 838 -24.93 26.45 -10.10
CA VAL A 838 -24.01 26.08 -9.02
C VAL A 838 -22.56 26.35 -9.41
N ARG A 839 -22.14 26.02 -10.63
CA ARG A 839 -20.77 26.29 -11.12
C ARG A 839 -20.45 27.78 -11.11
N GLU A 840 -21.36 28.63 -11.58
CA GLU A 840 -21.17 30.09 -11.55
C GLU A 840 -20.96 30.63 -10.14
N ILE A 841 -21.72 30.13 -9.15
CA ILE A 841 -21.57 30.52 -7.75
C ILE A 841 -20.20 30.09 -7.20
N LEU A 842 -19.80 28.85 -7.51
CA LEU A 842 -18.51 28.30 -7.11
C LEU A 842 -17.34 29.04 -7.76
N ASP A 843 -17.47 29.50 -9.01
CA ASP A 843 -16.41 30.24 -9.71
C ASP A 843 -16.32 31.71 -9.24
N ALA A 844 -17.45 32.31 -8.84
CA ALA A 844 -17.50 33.69 -8.36
C ALA A 844 -17.01 33.87 -6.91
N ALA A 845 -17.06 32.81 -6.09
CA ALA A 845 -16.61 32.87 -4.71
C ALA A 845 -15.07 32.94 -4.61
N ALA A 846 -14.54 33.74 -3.68
CA ALA A 846 -13.10 33.84 -3.44
C ALA A 846 -12.45 32.45 -3.27
N ALA A 847 -11.23 32.27 -3.80
CA ALA A 847 -10.54 30.98 -3.82
C ALA A 847 -10.23 30.52 -2.38
N PRO A 848 -10.83 29.40 -1.90
CA PRO A 848 -10.47 28.78 -0.64
C PRO A 848 -9.25 27.88 -0.85
N ASP A 849 -8.65 27.40 0.24
CA ASP A 849 -7.57 26.40 0.18
C ASP A 849 -8.06 25.03 -0.34
N LEU A 850 -9.38 24.80 -0.39
CA LEU A 850 -10.02 23.54 -0.79
C LEU A 850 -10.40 23.50 -2.29
N GLY A 851 -10.38 22.30 -2.87
CA GLY A 851 -10.94 22.02 -4.19
C GLY A 851 -12.46 22.16 -4.24
N ARG A 852 -13.00 22.50 -5.40
CA ARG A 852 -14.44 22.62 -5.68
C ARG A 852 -14.83 21.71 -6.82
N VAL A 853 -15.94 20.98 -6.67
CA VAL A 853 -16.45 20.09 -7.71
C VAL A 853 -17.97 20.19 -7.80
N VAL A 854 -18.47 20.23 -9.02
CA VAL A 854 -19.91 20.18 -9.32
C VAL A 854 -20.15 19.20 -10.45
N THR A 855 -21.05 18.25 -10.24
CA THR A 855 -21.43 17.25 -11.25
C THR A 855 -22.93 16.98 -11.24
N GLY A 856 -23.46 16.61 -12.41
CA GLY A 856 -24.77 15.97 -12.51
C GLY A 856 -24.65 14.45 -12.34
N THR A 857 -25.79 13.75 -12.38
CA THR A 857 -25.84 12.29 -12.26
C THR A 857 -26.10 11.59 -13.59
N LEU A 858 -27.24 11.84 -14.22
CA LEU A 858 -27.58 11.30 -15.53
C LEU A 858 -27.77 12.41 -16.56
N ARG A 859 -27.93 12.07 -17.84
CA ARG A 859 -28.25 13.04 -18.89
C ARG A 859 -29.37 12.50 -19.78
N ARG A 860 -30.18 13.39 -20.34
CA ARG A 860 -31.19 13.04 -21.34
C ARG A 860 -30.57 12.19 -22.45
N ASP A 861 -31.25 11.11 -22.80
CA ASP A 861 -30.85 10.10 -23.79
C ASP A 861 -29.58 9.30 -23.41
N ARG A 862 -29.07 9.48 -22.17
CA ARG A 862 -27.90 8.80 -21.58
C ARG A 862 -28.16 8.48 -20.09
N GLY A 863 -29.19 7.67 -19.85
CA GLY A 863 -29.63 7.24 -18.52
C GLY A 863 -29.18 5.83 -18.16
N ASP A 864 -27.91 5.51 -18.38
CA ASP A 864 -27.33 4.19 -18.13
C ASP A 864 -26.24 4.22 -17.04
N LEU A 865 -25.76 3.03 -16.66
CA LEU A 865 -24.71 2.88 -15.65
C LEU A 865 -23.38 3.53 -16.06
N SER A 866 -23.08 3.62 -17.36
CA SER A 866 -21.85 4.25 -17.84
C SER A 866 -21.84 5.76 -17.56
N GLU A 867 -22.95 6.47 -17.79
CA GLU A 867 -23.04 7.90 -17.46
C GLU A 867 -22.90 8.12 -15.93
N PHE A 868 -23.55 7.27 -15.11
CA PHE A 868 -23.42 7.33 -13.66
C PHE A 868 -21.98 7.09 -13.18
N LEU A 869 -21.29 6.06 -13.70
CA LEU A 869 -19.89 5.78 -13.36
C LEU A 869 -18.94 6.91 -13.80
N ARG A 870 -19.26 7.65 -14.88
CA ARG A 870 -18.52 8.85 -15.30
C ARG A 870 -18.75 10.03 -14.34
N ALA A 871 -19.97 10.19 -13.83
CA ALA A 871 -20.26 11.16 -12.79
C ALA A 871 -19.50 10.84 -11.49
N LEU A 872 -19.50 9.58 -11.05
CA LEU A 872 -18.66 9.10 -9.94
C LEU A 872 -17.17 9.37 -10.20
N GLY A 873 -16.72 9.08 -11.42
CA GLY A 873 -15.36 9.36 -11.86
C GLY A 873 -15.00 10.84 -11.71
N THR A 874 -15.94 11.75 -11.98
CA THR A 874 -15.74 13.20 -11.83
C THR A 874 -15.48 13.58 -10.38
N LEU A 875 -16.18 12.98 -9.41
CA LEU A 875 -15.90 13.19 -7.99
C LEU A 875 -14.53 12.59 -7.60
N HIS A 876 -14.29 11.34 -7.98
CA HIS A 876 -13.05 10.63 -7.64
C HIS A 876 -11.79 11.35 -8.12
N VAL A 877 -11.78 11.84 -9.37
CA VAL A 877 -10.60 12.52 -9.93
C VAL A 877 -10.34 13.89 -9.33
N ASN A 878 -11.32 14.48 -8.64
CA ASN A 878 -11.18 15.75 -7.91
C ASN A 878 -10.89 15.56 -6.41
N GLY A 879 -10.83 14.32 -5.92
CA GLY A 879 -10.40 14.00 -4.56
C GLY A 879 -11.46 13.37 -3.67
N ALA A 880 -12.71 13.26 -4.13
CA ALA A 880 -13.76 12.65 -3.32
C ALA A 880 -13.49 11.16 -3.11
N HIS A 881 -13.86 10.68 -1.92
CA HIS A 881 -13.81 9.26 -1.61
C HIS A 881 -14.92 8.51 -2.36
N VAL A 882 -14.56 7.44 -3.05
CA VAL A 882 -15.48 6.57 -3.80
C VAL A 882 -15.08 5.12 -3.56
N ASP A 883 -16.03 4.30 -3.14
CA ASP A 883 -15.84 2.86 -2.96
C ASP A 883 -16.04 2.11 -4.28
N TRP A 884 -14.99 2.07 -5.10
CA TRP A 884 -14.99 1.40 -6.41
C TRP A 884 -15.11 -0.12 -6.33
N SER A 885 -14.87 -0.73 -5.16
CA SER A 885 -15.05 -2.18 -4.96
C SER A 885 -16.51 -2.61 -5.11
N ARG A 886 -17.45 -1.67 -5.08
CA ARG A 886 -18.89 -1.92 -5.29
C ARG A 886 -19.31 -1.84 -6.75
N ALA A 887 -18.41 -1.42 -7.65
CA ALA A 887 -18.67 -1.35 -9.09
C ALA A 887 -18.41 -2.69 -9.81
N VAL A 888 -17.92 -3.70 -9.10
CA VAL A 888 -17.52 -4.99 -9.67
C VAL A 888 -18.56 -6.06 -9.40
N ARG A 889 -18.56 -7.11 -10.21
CA ARG A 889 -19.45 -8.26 -9.99
C ARG A 889 -19.16 -8.94 -8.62
N PRO A 890 -20.17 -9.47 -7.93
CA PRO A 890 -19.95 -10.34 -6.78
C PRO A 890 -19.00 -11.50 -7.11
N GLY A 891 -18.06 -11.79 -6.22
CA GLY A 891 -17.05 -12.84 -6.41
C GLY A 891 -15.93 -12.48 -7.42
N ALA A 892 -15.77 -11.20 -7.77
CA ALA A 892 -14.56 -10.72 -8.43
C ALA A 892 -13.32 -11.00 -7.55
N ARG A 893 -12.17 -11.20 -8.19
CA ARG A 893 -10.92 -11.59 -7.51
C ARG A 893 -9.78 -10.67 -7.91
N ARG A 894 -8.80 -10.51 -7.01
CA ARG A 894 -7.55 -9.81 -7.34
C ARG A 894 -6.77 -10.60 -8.39
N VAL A 895 -6.23 -9.88 -9.38
CA VAL A 895 -5.36 -10.38 -10.45
C VAL A 895 -4.08 -9.55 -10.51
N PRO A 896 -2.97 -10.13 -11.00
CA PRO A 896 -1.73 -9.38 -11.16
C PRO A 896 -1.91 -8.20 -12.13
N LEU A 897 -1.41 -7.03 -11.74
CA LEU A 897 -1.42 -5.82 -12.55
C LEU A 897 0.02 -5.30 -12.74
N PRO A 898 0.30 -4.54 -13.82
CA PRO A 898 1.57 -3.82 -13.93
C PRO A 898 1.85 -2.94 -12.71
N THR A 899 3.13 -2.78 -12.35
CA THR A 899 3.59 -1.90 -11.29
C THR A 899 3.74 -0.45 -11.77
N TYR A 900 3.98 0.45 -10.83
CA TYR A 900 4.06 1.90 -11.03
C TYR A 900 5.08 2.28 -12.12
N PRO A 901 4.71 3.19 -13.05
CA PRO A 901 5.63 3.72 -14.05
C PRO A 901 6.49 4.87 -13.49
N PHE A 902 7.56 4.53 -12.78
CA PHE A 902 8.53 5.51 -12.26
C PHE A 902 9.07 6.42 -13.38
N GLN A 903 8.99 7.73 -13.18
CA GLN A 903 9.46 8.76 -14.13
C GLN A 903 10.93 9.07 -13.86
N ARG A 904 11.78 8.09 -14.18
CA ARG A 904 13.19 8.11 -13.80
C ARG A 904 13.99 9.21 -14.49
N ARG A 905 14.91 9.82 -13.74
CA ARG A 905 15.88 10.78 -14.25
C ARG A 905 17.29 10.39 -13.81
N ARG A 906 18.30 10.87 -14.53
CA ARG A 906 19.70 10.64 -14.18
C ARG A 906 20.08 11.38 -12.89
N HIS A 907 20.60 10.61 -11.93
CA HIS A 907 21.17 11.03 -10.65
C HIS A 907 22.53 10.36 -10.48
N TRP A 908 23.60 11.14 -10.50
CA TRP A 908 24.97 10.63 -10.39
C TRP A 908 25.88 11.65 -9.71
N ILE A 909 27.00 11.20 -9.17
CA ILE A 909 27.87 12.02 -8.32
C ILE A 909 28.38 13.30 -9.01
N ASP A 910 28.63 13.24 -10.31
CA ASP A 910 29.09 14.39 -11.11
C ASP A 910 28.09 15.55 -11.14
N THR A 911 26.79 15.27 -10.97
CA THR A 911 25.75 16.30 -10.90
C THR A 911 25.81 17.16 -9.64
N VAL A 912 26.53 16.69 -8.60
CA VAL A 912 26.75 17.42 -7.35
C VAL A 912 27.86 18.46 -7.50
N ALA A 913 28.77 18.29 -8.46
CA ALA A 913 29.98 19.08 -8.59
C ALA A 913 29.83 20.41 -9.36
N THR A 914 28.67 20.71 -9.96
CA THR A 914 28.46 21.97 -10.70
C THR A 914 28.32 23.16 -9.73
N PRO A 915 29.28 24.10 -9.67
CA PRO A 915 29.12 25.30 -8.87
C PRO A 915 28.12 26.21 -9.58
N SER A 916 26.99 26.52 -8.94
CA SER A 916 26.14 27.62 -9.39
C SER A 916 26.89 28.94 -9.20
N GLU A 917 26.94 29.78 -10.24
CA GLU A 917 27.49 31.14 -10.18
C GLU A 917 26.89 31.96 -9.02
N PRO A 918 27.63 32.93 -8.45
CA PRO A 918 27.17 33.70 -7.30
C PRO A 918 26.07 34.69 -7.73
N GLY A 919 24.82 34.23 -7.70
CA GLY A 919 23.63 35.08 -7.79
C GLY A 919 23.49 35.93 -6.52
N GLU A 920 23.23 37.22 -6.74
CA GLU A 920 23.19 38.32 -5.78
C GLU A 920 22.54 37.97 -4.42
N ARG A 921 23.26 38.29 -3.34
CA ARG A 921 22.73 38.23 -1.97
C ARG A 921 21.59 39.24 -1.83
N ARG A 922 20.36 38.73 -1.74
CA ARG A 922 19.23 39.50 -1.21
C ARG A 922 19.36 39.50 0.32
N ALA A 923 19.48 40.69 0.90
CA ALA A 923 19.60 40.87 2.34
C ALA A 923 18.38 40.29 3.09
N PRO A 924 18.58 39.51 4.17
CA PRO A 924 17.49 39.06 5.02
C PRO A 924 16.94 40.23 5.83
N ALA A 925 15.61 40.31 5.94
CA ALA A 925 14.90 41.25 6.79
C ALA A 925 15.17 40.95 8.28
N GLU A 926 15.27 42.02 9.08
CA GLU A 926 15.59 42.01 10.51
C GLU A 926 14.57 41.22 11.37
N PRO A 927 15.05 40.38 12.31
CA PRO A 927 14.23 39.83 13.38
C PRO A 927 14.21 40.75 14.62
N ALA A 928 13.04 40.85 15.27
CA ALA A 928 12.86 41.52 16.56
C ALA A 928 13.37 40.66 17.75
N PRO A 929 13.67 41.25 18.92
CA PRO A 929 14.84 40.90 19.72
C PRO A 929 14.64 39.78 20.74
N ALA A 930 15.78 39.13 21.06
CA ALA A 930 15.95 38.08 22.06
C ALA A 930 16.21 38.65 23.46
N GLU A 931 15.60 38.03 24.47
CA GLU A 931 16.00 38.14 25.88
C GLU A 931 16.48 36.77 26.40
N SER A 932 17.63 36.78 27.05
CA SER A 932 18.32 35.65 27.67
C SER A 932 17.87 35.39 29.11
N ARG A 933 17.80 34.11 29.54
CA ARG A 933 18.54 33.59 30.72
C ARG A 933 18.28 32.09 31.00
N GLN A 934 19.42 31.40 31.17
CA GLN A 934 19.79 30.38 32.17
C GLN A 934 19.23 28.94 32.16
N GLU A 935 20.21 28.04 32.03
CA GLU A 935 20.36 26.66 32.47
C GLU A 935 19.54 26.21 33.69
N THR A 936 19.00 24.98 33.62
CA THR A 936 19.10 24.00 34.72
C THR A 936 18.81 22.58 34.23
N SER A 937 19.55 21.66 34.81
CA SER A 937 19.70 20.23 34.52
C SER A 937 18.45 19.40 34.81
N TRP A 938 18.18 18.42 33.95
CA TRP A 938 17.32 17.28 34.24
C TRP A 938 18.20 16.09 34.68
N GLU A 939 18.04 15.65 35.93
CA GLU A 939 18.66 14.44 36.49
C GLU A 939 17.96 13.16 35.98
N PRO A 940 18.70 12.13 35.52
CA PRO A 940 18.11 10.83 35.17
C PRO A 940 18.14 9.82 36.32
N GLU A 941 16.95 9.43 36.76
CA GLU A 941 16.38 8.12 37.20
C GLU A 941 17.21 6.96 37.82
N VAL A 942 18.55 6.97 37.86
CA VAL A 942 19.35 5.94 38.56
C VAL A 942 19.70 6.35 40.00
N ALA A 943 19.74 7.66 40.29
CA ALA A 943 19.86 8.19 41.65
C ALA A 943 18.65 7.87 42.55
N ARG A 944 17.51 7.45 41.97
CA ARG A 944 16.27 7.12 42.70
C ARG A 944 16.27 5.73 43.35
N SER A 945 17.09 4.77 42.92
CA SER A 945 17.03 3.38 43.41
C SER A 945 17.96 3.08 44.59
N GLU A 946 19.18 3.62 44.63
CA GLU A 946 20.10 3.44 45.78
C GLU A 946 19.63 4.27 46.99
N GLN A 947 19.11 5.48 46.73
CA GLN A 947 18.53 6.34 47.75
C GLN A 947 17.30 5.70 48.41
N ALA A 948 16.43 5.04 47.63
CA ALA A 948 15.25 4.36 48.16
C ALA A 948 15.58 3.15 49.06
N SER A 949 16.61 2.36 48.71
CA SER A 949 17.08 1.25 49.56
C SER A 949 17.80 1.72 50.82
N LEU A 950 18.54 2.83 50.74
CA LEU A 950 19.16 3.45 51.90
C LEU A 950 18.11 4.07 52.84
N ASP A 951 17.11 4.77 52.30
CA ASP A 951 16.01 5.36 53.08
C ASP A 951 15.19 4.29 53.83
N LEU A 952 15.02 3.11 53.22
CA LEU A 952 14.36 1.96 53.87
C LEU A 952 15.16 1.42 55.05
N VAL A 953 16.49 1.23 54.89
CA VAL A 953 17.35 0.72 55.96
C VAL A 953 17.51 1.74 57.08
N LEU A 954 17.62 3.03 56.77
CA LEU A 954 17.68 4.11 57.75
C LEU A 954 16.36 4.23 58.54
N SER A 955 15.22 4.09 57.87
CA SER A 955 13.90 4.14 58.53
C SER A 955 13.68 2.94 59.47
N ALA A 956 14.05 1.73 59.05
CA ALA A 956 13.97 0.54 59.90
C ALA A 956 14.92 0.62 61.11
N THR A 957 16.12 1.18 60.92
CA THR A 957 17.11 1.36 62.01
C THR A 957 16.66 2.42 63.01
N ALA A 958 16.07 3.53 62.55
CA ALA A 958 15.53 4.57 63.42
C ALA A 958 14.36 4.08 64.28
N ALA A 959 13.49 3.24 63.70
CA ALA A 959 12.35 2.66 64.41
C ALA A 959 12.79 1.75 65.58
N VAL A 960 13.83 0.93 65.39
CA VAL A 960 14.37 0.02 66.41
C VAL A 960 15.11 0.79 67.52
N LEU A 961 15.78 1.89 67.17
CA LEU A 961 16.50 2.75 68.14
C LEU A 961 15.60 3.78 68.86
N GLY A 962 14.31 3.81 68.54
CA GLY A 962 13.35 4.76 69.13
C GLY A 962 13.56 6.22 68.70
N HIS A 963 14.19 6.43 67.55
CA HIS A 963 14.39 7.77 66.98
C HIS A 963 13.17 8.23 66.18
N ALA A 964 12.80 9.50 66.31
CA ALA A 964 11.60 10.06 65.68
C ALA A 964 11.72 10.30 64.16
N ASP A 965 12.94 10.23 63.60
CA ASP A 965 13.23 10.49 62.18
C ASP A 965 14.44 9.67 61.70
N ALA A 966 14.35 9.08 60.50
CA ALA A 966 15.40 8.31 59.84
C ALA A 966 16.70 9.11 59.62
N ARG A 967 16.60 10.44 59.48
CA ARG A 967 17.76 11.35 59.28
C ARG A 967 18.65 11.51 60.51
N SER A 968 18.21 11.02 61.67
CA SER A 968 19.01 11.02 62.91
C SER A 968 19.93 9.80 63.03
N VAL A 969 19.80 8.82 62.13
CA VAL A 969 20.68 7.65 62.04
C VAL A 969 21.76 7.93 61.01
N ALA A 970 23.03 7.90 61.43
CA ALA A 970 24.15 8.13 60.54
C ALA A 970 24.38 6.89 59.65
N PRO A 971 24.34 7.01 58.31
CA PRO A 971 24.38 5.86 57.39
C PRO A 971 25.73 5.12 57.39
N ASP A 972 26.79 5.80 57.79
CA ASP A 972 28.17 5.32 57.68
C ASP A 972 28.68 4.70 58.99
N LEU A 973 27.97 4.91 60.11
CA LEU A 973 28.34 4.37 61.42
C LEU A 973 27.91 2.91 61.56
N SER A 974 28.65 2.14 62.38
CA SER A 974 28.28 0.76 62.62
C SER A 974 27.00 0.66 63.46
N PHE A 975 26.18 -0.38 63.29
CA PHE A 975 24.95 -0.58 64.06
C PHE A 975 25.22 -0.61 65.57
N LYS A 976 26.39 -1.11 66.00
CA LYS A 976 26.83 -1.10 67.39
C LYS A 976 27.16 0.31 67.90
N ASP A 977 27.78 1.14 67.08
CA ASP A 977 28.10 2.54 67.42
C ASP A 977 26.86 3.45 67.35
N LEU A 978 25.83 3.04 66.59
CA LEU A 978 24.49 3.62 66.55
C LEU A 978 23.62 3.19 67.74
N GLY A 979 24.09 2.27 68.59
CA GLY A 979 23.40 1.86 69.81
C GLY A 979 22.48 0.65 69.68
N LEU A 980 22.53 -0.12 68.57
CA LEU A 980 21.83 -1.40 68.49
C LEU A 980 22.52 -2.43 69.38
N ASP A 981 21.75 -3.00 70.31
CA ASP A 981 22.16 -4.13 71.11
C ASP A 981 21.84 -5.48 70.42
N SER A 982 22.20 -6.58 71.08
CA SER A 982 22.00 -7.94 70.55
C SER A 982 20.52 -8.30 70.30
N LEU A 983 19.55 -7.56 70.90
CA LEU A 983 18.12 -7.76 70.69
C LEU A 983 17.61 -6.87 69.54
N GLY A 984 18.05 -5.61 69.48
CA GLY A 984 17.73 -4.67 68.41
C GLY A 984 18.20 -5.14 67.03
N VAL A 985 19.29 -5.92 66.96
CA VAL A 985 19.75 -6.53 65.70
C VAL A 985 18.72 -7.52 65.13
N VAL A 986 18.01 -8.26 65.98
CA VAL A 986 16.99 -9.23 65.57
C VAL A 986 15.72 -8.50 65.13
N GLU A 987 15.34 -7.43 65.83
CA GLU A 987 14.20 -6.58 65.47
C GLU A 987 14.41 -5.83 64.15
N LEU A 988 15.63 -5.33 63.90
CA LEU A 988 15.99 -4.71 62.62
C LEU A 988 15.92 -5.69 61.45
N ARG A 989 16.38 -6.92 61.64
CA ARG A 989 16.27 -8.00 60.65
C ARG A 989 14.80 -8.30 60.34
N ASP A 990 13.96 -8.46 61.36
CA ASP A 990 12.56 -8.82 61.18
C ASP A 990 11.75 -7.68 60.52
N ALA A 991 12.07 -6.42 60.86
CA ALA A 991 11.52 -5.24 60.20
C ALA A 991 11.91 -5.16 58.72
N LEU A 992 13.17 -5.44 58.36
CA LEU A 992 13.65 -5.43 56.98
C LEU A 992 13.11 -6.61 56.15
N ALA A 993 13.01 -7.80 56.74
CA ALA A 993 12.40 -8.97 56.09
C ALA A 993 10.91 -8.75 55.81
N THR A 994 10.19 -8.12 56.76
CA THR A 994 8.77 -7.76 56.59
C THR A 994 8.57 -6.70 55.52
N ALA A 995 9.47 -5.71 55.42
CA ALA A 995 9.34 -4.61 54.45
C ALA A 995 9.81 -4.96 53.02
N THR A 996 10.69 -5.96 52.85
CA THR A 996 11.27 -6.31 51.54
C THR A 996 10.82 -7.66 50.98
N GLY A 997 10.23 -8.54 51.79
CA GLY A 997 9.83 -9.90 51.39
C GLY A 997 11.00 -10.88 51.18
N LEU A 998 12.24 -10.45 51.46
CA LEU A 998 13.46 -11.25 51.30
C LEU A 998 13.72 -12.10 52.56
N THR A 999 14.31 -13.30 52.39
CA THR A 999 14.75 -14.13 53.53
C THR A 999 16.12 -13.68 54.00
N VAL A 1000 16.18 -12.95 55.12
CA VAL A 1000 17.42 -12.34 55.64
C VAL A 1000 18.01 -13.19 56.79
N PRO A 1001 19.21 -13.78 56.66
CA PRO A 1001 19.82 -14.60 57.71
C PRO A 1001 20.19 -13.80 58.98
N ALA A 1002 20.21 -14.45 60.15
CA ALA A 1002 20.47 -13.80 61.43
C ALA A 1002 21.87 -13.18 61.60
N THR A 1003 22.81 -13.46 60.68
CA THR A 1003 24.20 -13.00 60.72
C THR A 1003 24.46 -11.74 59.88
N VAL A 1004 23.47 -11.25 59.12
CA VAL A 1004 23.69 -10.25 58.05
C VAL A 1004 24.19 -8.89 58.57
N THR A 1005 23.78 -8.49 59.77
CA THR A 1005 24.21 -7.23 60.41
C THR A 1005 25.62 -7.30 61.01
N PHE A 1006 26.18 -8.50 61.18
CA PHE A 1006 27.58 -8.68 61.58
C PHE A 1006 28.53 -8.63 60.38
N GLU A 1007 28.06 -9.10 59.21
CA GLU A 1007 28.82 -9.10 57.96
C GLU A 1007 28.73 -7.77 57.21
N HIS A 1008 27.62 -7.05 57.40
CA HIS A 1008 27.38 -5.70 56.86
C HIS A 1008 27.05 -4.73 58.01
N PRO A 1009 28.07 -4.23 58.72
CA PRO A 1009 27.89 -3.66 60.04
C PRO A 1009 27.37 -2.22 60.07
N SER A 1010 27.00 -1.58 58.94
CA SER A 1010 26.45 -0.23 58.90
C SER A 1010 25.20 -0.13 58.01
N PRO A 1011 24.31 0.87 58.20
CA PRO A 1011 23.12 1.06 57.37
C PRO A 1011 23.42 1.15 55.88
N LEU A 1012 24.47 1.86 55.47
CA LEU A 1012 24.86 1.98 54.07
C LEU A 1012 25.44 0.68 53.50
N ALA A 1013 26.20 -0.07 54.29
CA ALA A 1013 26.71 -1.38 53.89
C ALA A 1013 25.58 -2.41 53.75
N LEU A 1014 24.58 -2.36 54.63
CA LEU A 1014 23.41 -3.25 54.58
C LEU A 1014 22.46 -2.86 53.43
N ALA A 1015 22.25 -1.58 53.16
CA ALA A 1015 21.47 -1.10 52.01
C ALA A 1015 22.08 -1.55 50.67
N ARG A 1016 23.42 -1.47 50.54
CA ARG A 1016 24.14 -1.98 49.36
C ARG A 1016 24.14 -3.49 49.27
N HIS A 1017 24.14 -4.21 50.40
CA HIS A 1017 24.04 -5.66 50.41
C HIS A 1017 22.63 -6.17 50.04
N LEU A 1018 21.56 -5.47 50.44
CA LEU A 1018 20.19 -5.78 49.99
C LEU A 1018 20.02 -5.60 48.47
N ILE A 1019 20.74 -4.64 47.88
CA ILE A 1019 20.86 -4.46 46.43
C ILE A 1019 21.63 -5.63 45.79
N ALA A 1020 22.66 -6.16 46.46
CA ALA A 1020 23.49 -7.26 45.96
C ALA A 1020 22.89 -8.67 46.11
N LEU A 1021 22.10 -8.95 47.17
CA LEU A 1021 21.33 -10.20 47.30
C LEU A 1021 20.25 -10.35 46.22
N SER A 1022 19.89 -9.23 45.59
CA SER A 1022 19.01 -9.19 44.43
C SER A 1022 19.72 -9.56 43.11
N GLY A 1023 21.04 -9.88 43.12
CA GLY A 1023 21.77 -10.30 41.92
C GLY A 1023 23.16 -10.93 42.14
N GLY A 1024 23.25 -12.27 42.06
CA GLY A 1024 24.49 -13.05 41.87
C GLY A 1024 24.45 -14.44 42.54
N GLY A 1025 25.02 -15.54 42.03
CA GLY A 1025 25.85 -15.81 40.85
C GLY A 1025 26.39 -17.26 40.86
N THR A 1026 26.81 -17.77 39.68
CA THR A 1026 28.11 -18.44 39.30
C THR A 1026 28.79 -19.45 40.27
N THR A 1027 29.40 -20.62 39.93
CA THR A 1027 30.47 -21.02 38.96
C THR A 1027 30.67 -22.57 38.82
N ALA A 1028 31.41 -23.01 37.78
CA ALA A 1028 31.81 -24.37 37.29
C ALA A 1028 32.84 -25.16 38.19
N PRO A 1029 33.35 -26.42 37.93
CA PRO A 1029 33.46 -27.18 36.65
C PRO A 1029 33.33 -28.75 36.67
N SER A 1030 33.19 -29.38 35.49
CA SER A 1030 33.75 -30.70 35.03
C SER A 1030 32.82 -31.44 34.03
N ALA A 1031 33.40 -32.04 32.98
CA ALA A 1031 32.73 -32.79 31.90
C ALA A 1031 32.29 -34.23 32.31
N PRO A 1032 31.65 -35.02 31.41
CA PRO A 1032 30.30 -34.93 30.83
C PRO A 1032 29.39 -36.11 31.30
N PRO A 1033 28.06 -36.07 31.06
CA PRO A 1033 27.52 -37.04 30.08
C PRO A 1033 26.33 -36.55 29.24
N ALA A 1034 26.23 -37.17 28.05
CA ALA A 1034 25.12 -37.40 27.09
C ALA A 1034 23.92 -36.42 26.99
N PRO A 1035 23.44 -36.14 25.75
CA PRO A 1035 22.29 -35.27 25.55
C PRO A 1035 20.99 -35.96 25.96
N VAL A 1036 20.21 -35.31 26.81
CA VAL A 1036 18.77 -35.56 26.92
C VAL A 1036 18.08 -34.34 26.35
N SER A 1037 17.38 -34.57 25.25
CA SER A 1037 16.47 -33.63 24.59
C SER A 1037 15.37 -33.20 25.56
N GLY A 1038 15.37 -31.91 25.92
CA GLY A 1038 14.23 -31.22 26.53
C GLY A 1038 13.91 -29.99 25.70
N GLU A 1039 12.65 -29.85 25.31
CA GLU A 1039 12.12 -28.71 24.55
C GLU A 1039 12.39 -27.40 25.29
N ARG A 1040 13.07 -26.47 24.63
CA ARG A 1040 13.21 -25.09 25.14
C ARG A 1040 11.93 -24.34 24.80
N THR A 1041 11.25 -23.83 25.83
CA THR A 1041 10.23 -22.79 25.66
C THR A 1041 10.93 -21.45 25.40
N ALA A 1042 10.35 -20.62 24.53
CA ALA A 1042 10.92 -19.37 24.02
C ALA A 1042 11.16 -18.26 25.08
N ASP A 1043 10.79 -18.48 26.34
CA ASP A 1043 10.76 -17.48 27.41
C ASP A 1043 11.89 -17.62 28.46
N GLU A 1044 12.95 -18.39 28.19
CA GLU A 1044 14.09 -18.47 29.12
C GLU A 1044 14.97 -17.21 29.01
N PRO A 1045 15.26 -16.49 30.10
CA PRO A 1045 16.15 -15.33 30.07
C PRO A 1045 17.54 -15.66 29.52
N ILE A 1046 18.08 -14.77 28.68
CA ILE A 1046 19.42 -14.93 28.09
C ILE A 1046 20.48 -14.38 29.06
N ALA A 1047 21.34 -15.25 29.59
CA ALA A 1047 22.44 -14.84 30.48
C ALA A 1047 23.62 -14.21 29.72
N VAL A 1048 24.11 -13.05 30.18
CA VAL A 1048 25.41 -12.49 29.76
C VAL A 1048 26.50 -13.16 30.58
N VAL A 1049 27.21 -14.12 29.99
CA VAL A 1049 28.19 -14.98 30.71
C VAL A 1049 29.62 -14.43 30.72
N ALA A 1050 29.96 -13.50 29.82
CA ALA A 1050 31.26 -12.85 29.73
C ALA A 1050 31.18 -11.58 28.85
N MET A 1051 32.14 -10.67 29.02
CA MET A 1051 32.28 -9.44 28.22
C MET A 1051 33.75 -9.15 27.91
N ALA A 1052 34.01 -8.53 26.77
CA ALA A 1052 35.33 -8.03 26.39
C ALA A 1052 35.16 -6.78 25.51
N GLY A 1053 36.07 -5.82 25.63
CA GLY A 1053 36.00 -4.59 24.84
C GLY A 1053 37.29 -3.80 24.89
N ARG A 1054 37.53 -2.98 23.86
CA ARG A 1054 38.62 -2.01 23.80
C ARG A 1054 38.03 -0.67 23.40
N TYR A 1055 38.27 0.33 24.23
CA TYR A 1055 37.66 1.66 24.18
C TYR A 1055 38.76 2.73 24.17
N PRO A 1056 38.46 3.97 23.76
CA PRO A 1056 39.36 5.09 24.02
C PRO A 1056 39.67 5.17 25.52
N GLY A 1057 40.96 5.14 25.89
CA GLY A 1057 41.40 5.22 27.29
C GLY A 1057 41.24 3.97 28.15
N ALA A 1058 40.60 2.90 27.66
CA ALA A 1058 40.37 1.66 28.42
C ALA A 1058 40.44 0.42 27.53
N ASP A 1059 41.19 -0.62 27.92
CA ASP A 1059 41.42 -1.82 27.12
C ASP A 1059 40.68 -3.08 27.64
N SER A 1060 39.82 -2.90 28.65
CA SER A 1060 38.99 -3.93 29.27
C SER A 1060 37.69 -3.30 29.83
N PRO A 1061 36.63 -4.09 30.06
CA PRO A 1061 35.42 -3.64 30.75
C PRO A 1061 35.72 -3.04 32.14
N GLU A 1062 36.66 -3.61 32.89
CA GLU A 1062 37.09 -3.11 34.20
C GLU A 1062 37.75 -1.73 34.09
N LYS A 1063 38.60 -1.52 33.08
CA LYS A 1063 39.21 -0.21 32.82
C LYS A 1063 38.21 0.81 32.29
N LEU A 1064 37.20 0.37 31.54
CA LEU A 1064 36.10 1.26 31.13
C LEU A 1064 35.32 1.69 32.38
N TRP A 1065 35.06 0.76 33.29
CA TRP A 1065 34.40 1.06 34.56
C TRP A 1065 35.21 2.05 35.41
N GLU A 1066 36.52 1.84 35.57
CA GLU A 1066 37.42 2.81 36.24
C GLU A 1066 37.37 4.19 35.55
N LEU A 1067 37.45 4.24 34.22
CA LEU A 1067 37.39 5.50 33.45
C LEU A 1067 36.08 6.26 33.68
N VAL A 1068 34.95 5.54 33.71
CA VAL A 1068 33.62 6.11 34.00
C VAL A 1068 33.51 6.54 35.46
N LEU A 1069 34.00 5.74 36.41
CA LEU A 1069 34.05 6.09 37.83
C LEU A 1069 34.88 7.34 38.11
N ASP A 1070 36.01 7.48 37.41
CA ASP A 1070 36.92 8.63 37.54
C ASP A 1070 36.38 9.90 36.86
N GLY A 1071 35.24 9.83 36.15
CA GLY A 1071 34.68 10.94 35.38
C GLY A 1071 35.63 11.43 34.28
N ALA A 1072 36.52 10.56 33.80
CA ALA A 1072 37.60 10.92 32.89
C ALA A 1072 37.10 11.04 31.44
N ASP A 1073 37.52 12.11 30.74
CA ASP A 1073 37.25 12.28 29.32
C ASP A 1073 38.32 11.56 28.48
N ALA A 1074 37.89 10.60 27.68
CA ALA A 1074 38.75 9.83 26.79
C ALA A 1074 38.97 10.50 25.41
N VAL A 1075 38.36 11.66 25.15
CA VAL A 1075 38.53 12.40 23.89
C VAL A 1075 39.90 13.11 23.88
N THR A 1076 40.82 12.57 23.09
CA THR A 1076 42.17 13.15 22.93
C THR A 1076 42.38 13.76 21.54
N ALA A 1077 43.42 14.58 21.40
CA ALA A 1077 43.94 14.92 20.07
C ALA A 1077 44.33 13.67 19.28
N PHE A 1078 44.42 13.78 17.95
CA PHE A 1078 44.80 12.65 17.09
C PHE A 1078 46.15 12.06 17.52
N PRO A 1079 46.26 10.73 17.71
CA PRO A 1079 47.46 10.11 18.28
C PRO A 1079 48.72 10.38 17.46
N ALA A 1080 49.76 10.94 18.10
CA ALA A 1080 51.03 11.30 17.44
C ALA A 1080 51.76 10.09 16.82
N ASN A 1081 51.60 8.90 17.41
CA ASN A 1081 52.14 7.64 16.86
C ASN A 1081 51.50 7.22 15.53
N ARG A 1082 50.36 7.81 15.15
CA ARG A 1082 49.70 7.62 13.84
C ARG A 1082 49.99 8.76 12.85
N ALA A 1083 50.46 9.91 13.33
CA ALA A 1083 50.73 11.10 12.51
C ALA A 1083 51.88 10.90 11.50
N GLY A 1084 52.92 10.14 11.87
CA GLY A 1084 54.05 9.82 10.98
C GLY A 1084 53.70 8.81 9.88
N THR A 1085 52.77 7.91 10.16
CA THR A 1085 52.25 6.90 9.22
C THR A 1085 51.39 7.55 8.14
N TRP A 1086 50.58 8.54 8.51
CA TRP A 1086 49.71 9.27 7.57
C TRP A 1086 50.48 10.19 6.62
N ARG A 1087 51.54 10.88 7.08
CA ARG A 1087 52.39 11.74 6.21
C ARG A 1087 53.06 10.95 5.07
N ARG A 1088 53.37 9.66 5.26
CA ARG A 1088 53.91 8.80 4.19
C ARG A 1088 52.86 8.41 3.15
N CYS A 1089 51.58 8.36 3.51
CA CYS A 1089 50.48 8.00 2.61
C CYS A 1089 49.91 9.18 1.83
N THR A 1090 50.10 10.43 2.29
CA THR A 1090 49.57 11.65 1.64
C THR A 1090 50.59 12.42 0.79
N THR A 1091 51.83 11.95 0.68
CA THR A 1091 52.84 12.60 -0.18
C THR A 1091 52.82 11.93 -1.57
N PRO A 1092 52.47 12.65 -2.67
CA PRO A 1092 52.56 12.06 -4.00
C PRO A 1092 54.02 11.72 -4.34
N PRO A 1093 54.31 10.63 -5.07
CA PRO A 1093 55.67 10.29 -5.42
C PRO A 1093 56.30 11.42 -6.23
N ARG A 1094 57.44 11.95 -5.75
CA ARG A 1094 58.26 12.89 -6.53
C ARG A 1094 58.62 12.22 -7.85
N ARG A 1095 58.18 12.80 -8.97
CA ARG A 1095 58.69 12.43 -10.32
C ARG A 1095 60.22 12.49 -10.27
N GLY A 1096 60.86 11.34 -10.47
CA GLY A 1096 62.30 11.19 -10.40
C GLY A 1096 63.01 12.14 -11.38
N ARG A 1097 63.99 12.90 -10.87
CA ARG A 1097 65.13 13.33 -11.67
C ARG A 1097 66.01 12.10 -11.91
N ALA A 1098 66.37 11.85 -13.15
CA ALA A 1098 67.40 10.88 -13.50
C ALA A 1098 68.74 11.29 -12.83
N PRO A 1099 69.51 10.34 -12.25
CA PRO A 1099 70.88 10.60 -11.85
C PRO A 1099 71.84 10.45 -13.05
N PRO A 1100 73.02 11.10 -13.01
CA PRO A 1100 73.97 11.18 -14.11
C PRO A 1100 74.62 9.85 -14.48
#